data_AF-A0A2E5D830-F1
#
_entry.id   AF-A0A2E5D830-F1
#
_cell.length_a   1.000
_cell.length_b   1.000
_cell.length_c   1.000
_cell.angle_alpha   90.00
_cell.angle_beta   90.00
_cell.angle_gamma   90.00
#
_symmetry.space_group_name_H-M   'P 1'
#
loop_
_entity.id
_entity.type
_entity.pdbx_description
1 polymer ?
#
loop_
_entity_poly.entity_id
_entity_poly.type
_entity_poly.pdbx_seq_one_letter_code
_entity_poly.pdbx_strand_id
1 'polypeptide(L)'
;MDSERRSRSTSGWTPADRPRITVAAMMLSLVVFGVYLSTRYDPPPVVGTEGPPDVFSGERAFERLKTILPRAEPHPLGSPANHQVRFRILQELKDLGLDPVQNDHWVSSRSPATGSSLTLARNLIVELPSANPELPAILLACHYDSVAAGPGASDDAAAVASLIEIAAILMRETPLARPVFLLFTDGEEVGLVGARGFVRFNEIADQIGVVINLEARGNSGGSLMFETSEGNSWLVEQMARGLDRPMSSSAYVSIYRAMPNSSDLTVFMRRGLSGFNFAFIGNPKHYHTPLDNIGNLDLGSLQHQGDHALAITRQLLLSEWTDPSSIRDAVYTDIGASFILSWPSGRTPWFAGAILLSIVFSFRFSANTCSWQRRELLRGGICWALIMLLGVILGWLSATLLQHLDSTPTPWPEGFHYDLMVPSLVASIATLVAITIIRSEPTTFYFLHAIALALGSLILSFIAEGFSYVLILPAFTASLASFLLAGNNRNRRLLLPVCCVLVTAATSLVLVPLIKFLPPALGVFASSPILSFLVVLLLLPLAPVVSSLARPVISGFCFLLLAGAVWSGYTAVKSPSFSSDAPQHINLTYFEAANRDDAQIEISSWEGDLPQRLIGNLDPFPEASDLPYPLGPSVFTAPRAQLASPHLELLKWNTTGHTHDAKIRLRPTALSQEIQIRIDQRAGLSRVTALGMDMLLPEPDLAGQQSLLFRGIPEDGLEITLTWNSGPSLDLSLIGITPKVPSQLDALRANRNQVPACPAHRGDRSITLRQMTLSSPLF
;
A
#
# COMPACT_ATOMS: atom_id res chain seq x y z
N MET A 1 -66.80 33.21 46.38
CA MET A 1 -66.15 33.94 45.28
C MET A 1 -64.75 33.37 45.13
N ASP A 2 -64.60 32.60 44.07
CA ASP A 2 -63.41 32.15 43.33
C ASP A 2 -62.10 31.78 44.04
N SER A 3 -61.81 30.47 44.00
CA SER A 3 -60.44 29.95 43.89
C SER A 3 -60.41 28.61 43.11
N GLU A 4 -59.45 28.52 42.19
CA GLU A 4 -58.88 27.31 41.52
C GLU A 4 -59.75 26.59 40.46
N ARG A 5 -59.25 26.21 39.27
CA ARG A 5 -58.01 25.48 38.95
C ARG A 5 -57.52 25.77 37.53
N ARG A 6 -56.21 26.02 37.40
CA ARG A 6 -55.44 25.87 36.16
C ARG A 6 -55.19 24.39 35.88
N SER A 7 -55.60 23.85 34.72
CA SER A 7 -55.11 22.57 34.21
C SER A 7 -53.90 22.79 33.30
N ARG A 8 -52.75 22.27 33.74
CA ARG A 8 -51.49 22.23 32.98
C ARG A 8 -51.60 21.32 31.75
N SER A 9 -50.96 21.76 30.68
CA SER A 9 -50.65 21.00 29.47
C SER A 9 -49.83 19.75 29.80
N THR A 10 -50.27 18.59 29.31
CA THR A 10 -49.39 17.46 29.02
C THR A 10 -49.42 17.25 27.51
N SER A 11 -48.31 17.59 26.84
CA SER A 11 -48.04 17.25 25.44
C SER A 11 -48.04 15.73 25.29
N GLY A 12 -49.21 15.19 24.94
CA GLY A 12 -49.41 13.76 24.74
C GLY A 12 -48.88 13.32 23.39
N TRP A 13 -47.78 12.57 23.39
CA TRP A 13 -47.32 11.80 22.24
C TRP A 13 -48.40 10.81 21.82
N THR A 14 -48.78 10.81 20.54
CA THR A 14 -49.81 9.90 20.04
C THR A 14 -49.24 8.49 19.86
N PRO A 15 -50.05 7.42 19.98
CA PRO A 15 -49.61 6.04 19.71
C PRO A 15 -49.04 5.83 18.29
N ALA A 16 -49.35 6.72 17.35
CA ALA A 16 -48.83 6.70 15.97
C ALA A 16 -47.37 7.19 15.84
N ASP A 17 -46.83 7.90 16.84
CA ASP A 17 -45.47 8.46 16.80
C ASP A 17 -44.40 7.46 17.28
N ARG A 18 -44.79 6.49 18.13
CA ARG A 18 -43.90 5.46 18.69
C ARG A 18 -43.11 4.63 17.64
N PRO A 19 -43.71 4.13 16.54
CA PRO A 19 -42.95 3.37 15.54
C PRO A 19 -41.93 4.24 14.77
N ARG A 20 -42.18 5.54 14.60
CA ARG A 20 -41.26 6.47 13.91
C ARG A 20 -40.02 6.77 14.76
N ILE A 21 -40.22 7.00 16.05
CA ILE A 21 -39.12 7.21 17.02
C ILE A 21 -38.23 5.98 17.08
N THR A 22 -38.82 4.79 17.05
CA THR A 22 -38.09 3.51 17.11
C THR A 22 -37.19 3.32 15.88
N VAL A 23 -37.71 3.57 14.68
CA VAL A 23 -36.91 3.47 13.44
C VAL A 23 -35.79 4.51 13.42
N ALA A 24 -36.05 5.76 13.86
CA ALA A 24 -35.01 6.78 13.93
C ALA A 24 -33.89 6.40 14.92
N ALA A 25 -34.24 5.87 16.10
CA ALA A 25 -33.27 5.39 17.08
C ALA A 25 -32.43 4.21 16.54
N MET A 26 -33.04 3.29 15.80
CA MET A 26 -32.35 2.18 15.15
C MET A 26 -31.34 2.67 14.09
N MET A 27 -31.72 3.64 13.26
CA MET A 27 -30.83 4.23 12.26
C MET A 27 -29.67 4.98 12.93
N LEU A 28 -29.95 5.74 13.98
CA LEU A 28 -28.90 6.42 14.75
C LEU A 28 -27.92 5.40 15.37
N SER A 29 -28.42 4.29 15.89
CA SER A 29 -27.60 3.22 16.46
C SER A 29 -26.67 2.61 15.42
N LEU A 30 -27.13 2.43 14.17
CA LEU A 30 -26.28 1.95 13.07
C LEU A 30 -25.19 2.96 12.67
N VAL A 31 -25.51 4.25 12.64
CA VAL A 31 -24.51 5.29 12.39
C VAL A 31 -23.45 5.30 13.49
N VAL A 32 -23.87 5.27 14.76
CA VAL A 32 -22.95 5.19 15.91
C VAL A 32 -22.11 3.90 15.85
N PHE A 33 -22.70 2.77 15.49
CA PHE A 33 -21.99 1.50 15.32
C PHE A 33 -20.96 1.56 14.20
N GLY A 34 -21.30 2.16 13.05
CA GLY A 34 -20.36 2.34 11.94
C GLY A 34 -19.20 3.26 12.29
N VAL A 35 -19.46 4.36 13.00
CA VAL A 35 -18.41 5.26 13.52
C VAL A 35 -17.52 4.53 14.53
N TYR A 36 -18.11 3.86 15.51
CA TYR A 36 -17.38 3.03 16.47
C TYR A 36 -16.49 2.02 15.75
N LEU A 37 -17.04 1.30 14.77
CA LEU A 37 -16.29 0.33 13.99
C LEU A 37 -15.13 0.99 13.24
N SER A 38 -15.34 2.13 12.58
CA SER A 38 -14.26 2.87 11.92
C SER A 38 -13.14 3.24 12.90
N THR A 39 -13.48 3.70 14.12
CA THR A 39 -12.49 4.05 15.15
C THR A 39 -11.76 2.83 15.72
N ARG A 40 -12.33 1.62 15.64
CA ARG A 40 -11.63 0.40 16.02
C ARG A 40 -10.44 0.10 15.13
N TYR A 41 -10.46 0.61 13.89
CA TYR A 41 -9.37 0.52 12.92
C TYR A 41 -8.40 1.70 12.95
N ASP A 42 -8.52 2.59 13.94
CA ASP A 42 -7.45 3.53 14.26
C ASP A 42 -6.33 2.81 15.03
N PRO A 43 -5.09 3.32 14.94
CA PRO A 43 -3.98 2.81 15.72
C PRO A 43 -4.27 2.77 17.23
N PRO A 44 -3.69 1.81 17.98
CA PRO A 44 -3.84 1.73 19.42
C PRO A 44 -3.12 2.90 20.12
N PRO A 45 -3.46 3.16 21.39
CA PRO A 45 -2.68 4.09 22.22
C PRO A 45 -1.22 3.65 22.34
N VAL A 46 -0.31 4.62 22.36
CA VAL A 46 1.13 4.38 22.46
C VAL A 46 1.51 4.00 23.89
N VAL A 47 2.31 2.94 24.03
CA VAL A 47 2.91 2.54 25.31
C VAL A 47 4.18 3.36 25.53
N GLY A 48 4.25 4.05 26.66
CA GLY A 48 5.37 4.93 26.98
C GLY A 48 6.67 4.21 27.32
N THR A 49 7.77 4.97 27.40
CA THR A 49 9.11 4.45 27.72
C THR A 49 9.19 3.63 29.01
N GLU A 50 8.45 4.07 30.04
CA GLU A 50 8.31 3.40 31.35
C GLU A 50 7.28 2.26 31.36
N GLY A 51 6.72 1.90 30.21
CA GLY A 51 5.81 0.76 30.07
C GLY A 51 6.49 -0.57 30.38
N PRO A 52 5.72 -1.66 30.60
CA PRO A 52 6.29 -2.97 30.90
C PRO A 52 7.37 -3.38 29.90
N PRO A 53 8.50 -3.93 30.37
CA PRO A 53 9.65 -4.20 29.51
C PRO A 53 9.49 -5.45 28.63
N ASP A 54 8.43 -6.22 28.86
CA ASP A 54 8.00 -7.39 28.09
C ASP A 54 6.88 -7.05 27.09
N VAL A 55 6.48 -5.79 26.98
CA VAL A 55 5.49 -5.31 26.00
C VAL A 55 6.17 -4.35 25.04
N PHE A 56 5.78 -4.38 23.76
CA PHE A 56 6.28 -3.44 22.79
C PHE A 56 5.94 -2.00 23.18
N SER A 57 6.91 -1.10 23.11
CA SER A 57 6.71 0.33 23.35
C SER A 57 7.04 1.11 22.09
N GLY A 58 6.01 1.76 21.53
CA GLY A 58 6.16 2.70 20.42
C GLY A 58 7.09 3.85 20.79
N GLU A 59 7.09 4.33 22.04
CA GLU A 59 8.03 5.36 22.47
C GLU A 59 9.48 4.86 22.53
N ARG A 60 9.75 3.65 23.06
CA ARG A 60 11.13 3.10 23.07
C ARG A 60 11.64 2.83 21.66
N ALA A 61 10.80 2.27 20.78
CA ALA A 61 11.11 2.14 19.37
C ALA A 61 11.39 3.51 18.73
N PHE A 62 10.61 4.54 19.06
CA PHE A 62 10.86 5.89 18.55
C PHE A 62 12.17 6.52 19.06
N GLU A 63 12.58 6.28 20.31
CA GLU A 63 13.91 6.69 20.80
C GLU A 63 15.06 6.02 20.03
N ARG A 64 14.91 4.73 19.70
CA ARG A 64 15.86 4.01 18.84
C ARG A 64 15.89 4.58 17.44
N LEU A 65 14.72 4.89 16.87
CA LEU A 65 14.60 5.53 15.56
C LEU A 65 15.36 6.86 15.53
N LYS A 66 15.20 7.72 16.55
CA LYS A 66 15.96 8.97 16.66
C LYS A 66 17.47 8.74 16.79
N THR A 67 17.89 7.63 17.39
CA THR A 67 19.30 7.25 17.46
C THR A 67 19.83 6.83 16.09
N ILE A 68 19.06 6.03 15.35
CA ILE A 68 19.42 5.54 14.01
C ILE A 68 19.42 6.68 12.98
N LEU A 69 18.44 7.58 13.05
CA LEU A 69 18.19 8.64 12.08
C LEU A 69 18.15 10.05 12.73
N PRO A 70 19.23 10.52 13.37
CA PRO A 70 19.21 11.74 14.22
C PRO A 70 18.98 13.05 13.45
N ARG A 71 19.25 13.06 12.14
CA ARG A 71 19.15 14.26 11.29
C ARG A 71 18.06 14.20 10.23
N ALA A 72 17.28 13.10 10.20
CA ALA A 72 16.28 12.85 9.15
C ALA A 72 16.85 13.16 7.74
N GLU A 73 18.04 12.64 7.43
CA GLU A 73 18.66 12.82 6.11
C GLU A 73 18.33 11.59 5.22
N PRO A 74 18.04 11.79 3.92
CA PRO A 74 17.95 10.69 2.97
C PRO A 74 19.23 9.85 2.96
N HIS A 75 19.07 8.54 2.94
CA HIS A 75 20.14 7.57 3.04
C HIS A 75 19.99 6.44 1.99
N PRO A 76 20.00 6.78 0.69
CA PRO A 76 19.95 5.79 -0.38
C PRO A 76 21.18 4.90 -0.41
N LEU A 77 21.03 3.72 -0.99
CA LEU A 77 22.08 2.70 -1.12
C LEU A 77 23.42 3.30 -1.58
N GLY A 78 24.49 2.91 -0.89
CA GLY A 78 25.87 3.36 -1.16
C GLY A 78 26.20 4.79 -0.70
N SER A 79 25.23 5.56 -0.22
CA SER A 79 25.51 6.90 0.30
C SER A 79 26.25 6.86 1.64
N PRO A 80 27.01 7.92 1.99
CA PRO A 80 27.62 8.04 3.32
C PRO A 80 26.59 7.99 4.46
N ALA A 81 25.37 8.49 4.23
CA ALA A 81 24.29 8.44 5.22
C ALA A 81 23.78 7.00 5.42
N ASN A 82 23.63 6.21 4.36
CA ASN A 82 23.29 4.78 4.43
C ASN A 82 24.32 4.00 5.25
N HIS A 83 25.62 4.23 5.02
CA HIS A 83 26.69 3.61 5.81
C HIS A 83 26.60 3.98 7.30
N GLN A 84 26.23 5.23 7.63
CA GLN A 84 26.04 5.66 9.01
C GLN A 84 24.81 5.01 9.67
N VAL A 85 23.69 4.92 8.95
CA VAL A 85 22.48 4.23 9.43
C VAL A 85 22.82 2.77 9.74
N ARG A 86 23.45 2.05 8.81
CA ARG A 86 23.93 0.68 9.00
C ARG A 86 24.85 0.55 10.21
N PHE A 87 25.79 1.48 10.38
CA PHE A 87 26.69 1.47 11.54
C PHE A 87 25.94 1.62 12.87
N ARG A 88 24.94 2.51 12.93
CA ARG A 88 24.14 2.72 14.15
C ARG A 88 23.26 1.52 14.47
N ILE A 89 22.66 0.88 13.47
CA ILE A 89 21.93 -0.39 13.64
C ILE A 89 22.86 -1.45 14.25
N LEU A 90 24.07 -1.58 13.71
CA LEU A 90 25.07 -2.51 14.23
C LEU A 90 25.46 -2.20 15.69
N GLN A 91 25.58 -0.92 16.07
CA GLN A 91 25.86 -0.55 17.46
C GLN A 91 24.68 -0.87 18.38
N GLU A 92 23.45 -0.52 18.01
CA GLU A 92 22.25 -0.84 18.79
C GLU A 92 22.13 -2.35 19.06
N LEU A 93 22.41 -3.19 18.07
CA LEU A 93 22.41 -4.65 18.24
C LEU A 93 23.53 -5.13 19.17
N LYS A 94 24.73 -4.55 19.08
CA LYS A 94 25.85 -4.89 19.98
C LYS A 94 25.60 -4.45 21.41
N ASP A 95 24.95 -3.31 21.61
CA ASP A 95 24.57 -2.81 22.94
C ASP A 95 23.53 -3.73 23.62
N LEU A 96 22.75 -4.48 22.84
CA LEU A 96 21.90 -5.57 23.33
C LEU A 96 22.67 -6.87 23.64
N GLY A 97 23.98 -6.91 23.41
CA GLY A 97 24.81 -8.10 23.61
C GLY A 97 24.74 -9.13 22.47
N LEU A 98 24.27 -8.71 21.29
CA LEU A 98 24.19 -9.56 20.10
C LEU A 98 25.42 -9.43 19.20
N ASP A 99 25.66 -10.41 18.33
CA ASP A 99 26.76 -10.42 17.37
C ASP A 99 26.24 -10.36 15.91
N PRO A 100 25.96 -9.15 15.37
CA PRO A 100 25.46 -9.02 14.01
C PRO A 100 26.53 -9.32 12.96
N VAL A 101 26.16 -10.15 11.99
CA VAL A 101 26.96 -10.52 10.82
C VAL A 101 26.68 -9.56 9.66
N GLN A 102 27.75 -9.06 9.06
CA GLN A 102 27.67 -8.28 7.81
C GLN A 102 27.55 -9.21 6.62
N ASN A 103 26.57 -8.97 5.76
CA ASN A 103 26.21 -9.86 4.66
C ASN A 103 26.16 -9.09 3.33
N ASP A 104 27.34 -8.70 2.85
CA ASP A 104 27.51 -7.87 1.66
C ASP A 104 27.51 -8.73 0.37
N HIS A 105 26.72 -8.35 -0.64
CA HIS A 105 26.54 -9.10 -1.88
C HIS A 105 26.51 -8.22 -3.11
N TRP A 106 27.13 -8.69 -4.20
CA TRP A 106 26.94 -8.12 -5.52
C TRP A 106 25.81 -8.84 -6.25
N VAL A 107 24.76 -8.10 -6.60
CA VAL A 107 23.56 -8.64 -7.24
C VAL A 107 23.44 -8.09 -8.64
N SER A 108 23.47 -9.00 -9.64
CA SER A 108 23.14 -8.66 -11.01
C SER A 108 21.64 -8.82 -11.27
N SER A 109 21.02 -7.80 -11.86
CA SER A 109 19.61 -7.80 -12.22
C SER A 109 19.37 -7.12 -13.56
N ARG A 110 18.30 -7.50 -14.24
CA ARG A 110 17.86 -6.90 -15.49
C ARG A 110 16.45 -6.33 -15.33
N SER A 111 16.25 -5.10 -15.75
CA SER A 111 14.96 -4.42 -15.74
C SER A 111 14.77 -3.62 -17.03
N PRO A 112 13.56 -3.59 -17.60
CA PRO A 112 13.26 -2.74 -18.76
C PRO A 112 13.61 -1.25 -18.53
N ALA A 113 13.51 -0.77 -17.30
CA ALA A 113 13.69 0.65 -16.98
C ALA A 113 15.17 1.08 -16.87
N THR A 114 16.08 0.18 -16.46
CA THR A 114 17.48 0.51 -16.16
C THR A 114 18.48 -0.28 -17.01
N GLY A 115 18.00 -1.22 -17.85
CA GLY A 115 18.83 -2.20 -18.53
C GLY A 115 19.36 -3.25 -17.55
N SER A 116 20.61 -3.65 -17.75
CA SER A 116 21.30 -4.55 -16.84
C SER A 116 22.02 -3.78 -15.76
N SER A 117 22.01 -4.31 -14.55
CA SER A 117 22.58 -3.66 -13.38
C SER A 117 23.45 -4.61 -12.57
N LEU A 118 24.42 -4.05 -11.86
CA LEU A 118 25.20 -4.72 -10.82
C LEU A 118 25.26 -3.79 -9.60
N THR A 119 24.66 -4.23 -8.50
CA THR A 119 24.52 -3.41 -7.29
C THR A 119 25.15 -4.14 -6.11
N LEU A 120 25.96 -3.43 -5.32
CA LEU A 120 26.43 -3.91 -4.02
C LEU A 120 25.40 -3.59 -2.94
N ALA A 121 24.76 -4.63 -2.38
CA ALA A 121 23.88 -4.52 -1.24
C ALA A 121 24.62 -4.93 0.04
N ARG A 122 24.42 -4.21 1.15
CA ARG A 122 25.15 -4.42 2.42
C ARG A 122 24.23 -4.78 3.58
N ASN A 123 23.66 -5.98 3.57
CA ASN A 123 22.73 -6.41 4.61
C ASN A 123 23.41 -6.55 5.99
N LEU A 124 22.59 -6.55 7.05
CA LEU A 124 22.96 -6.98 8.40
C LEU A 124 22.03 -8.11 8.84
N ILE A 125 22.60 -9.13 9.49
CA ILE A 125 21.85 -10.28 9.99
C ILE A 125 22.28 -10.54 11.43
N VAL A 126 21.34 -10.88 12.31
CA VAL A 126 21.67 -11.28 13.67
C VAL A 126 20.73 -12.38 14.14
N GLU A 127 21.28 -13.37 14.84
CA GLU A 127 20.52 -14.46 15.45
C GLU A 127 20.28 -14.18 16.93
N LEU A 128 19.07 -14.45 17.41
CA LEU A 128 18.77 -14.48 18.84
C LEU A 128 19.02 -15.88 19.42
N PRO A 129 19.59 -16.00 20.65
CA PRO A 129 19.87 -17.28 21.26
C PRO A 129 18.65 -18.21 21.34
N SER A 130 18.82 -19.45 20.89
CA SER A 130 17.75 -20.46 20.87
C SER A 130 18.17 -21.80 21.48
N ALA A 131 17.19 -22.54 22.00
CA ALA A 131 17.39 -23.85 22.62
C ALA A 131 17.48 -24.99 21.59
N ASN A 132 16.89 -24.80 20.40
CA ASN A 132 16.82 -25.80 19.34
C ASN A 132 17.25 -25.20 18.00
N PRO A 133 18.57 -24.98 17.78
CA PRO A 133 19.07 -24.26 16.61
C PRO A 133 18.80 -24.96 15.26
N GLU A 134 18.55 -26.27 15.29
CA GLU A 134 18.27 -27.09 14.10
C GLU A 134 16.83 -26.95 13.58
N LEU A 135 15.93 -26.28 14.31
CA LEU A 135 14.55 -26.07 13.88
C LEU A 135 14.46 -24.96 12.84
N PRO A 136 13.48 -25.02 11.91
CA PRO A 136 13.22 -23.94 10.97
C PRO A 136 12.99 -22.61 11.71
N ALA A 137 13.72 -21.60 11.27
CA ALA A 137 13.82 -20.31 11.92
C ALA A 137 12.66 -19.37 11.56
N ILE A 138 12.43 -18.39 12.44
CA ILE A 138 11.60 -17.21 12.14
C ILE A 138 12.54 -16.10 11.67
N LEU A 139 12.22 -15.45 10.55
CA LEU A 139 12.93 -14.29 10.04
C LEU A 139 12.08 -13.03 10.24
N LEU A 140 12.57 -12.07 11.01
CA LEU A 140 12.05 -10.70 11.05
C LEU A 140 12.84 -9.88 10.03
N ALA A 141 12.17 -9.31 9.05
CA ALA A 141 12.82 -8.59 7.95
C ALA A 141 12.25 -7.17 7.80
N CYS A 142 13.14 -6.24 7.46
CA CYS A 142 12.82 -4.89 7.01
C CYS A 142 14.02 -4.33 6.22
N HIS A 143 13.82 -3.27 5.45
CA HIS A 143 14.93 -2.57 4.80
C HIS A 143 15.41 -1.38 5.62
N TYR A 144 16.66 -0.97 5.41
CA TYR A 144 17.23 0.20 6.09
C TYR A 144 17.68 1.31 5.14
N ASP A 145 17.68 1.09 3.82
CA ASP A 145 17.89 2.17 2.86
C ASP A 145 16.63 3.01 2.66
N SER A 146 16.79 4.27 2.24
CA SER A 146 15.68 5.13 1.84
C SER A 146 15.79 5.53 0.38
N VAL A 147 14.71 6.01 -0.22
CA VAL A 147 14.82 6.79 -1.44
C VAL A 147 15.70 8.05 -1.29
N ALA A 148 16.19 8.59 -2.41
CA ALA A 148 17.01 9.80 -2.42
C ALA A 148 16.22 11.09 -2.10
N ALA A 149 14.89 11.09 -2.27
CA ALA A 149 14.05 12.26 -2.00
C ALA A 149 13.72 12.45 -0.51
N GLY A 150 13.65 11.37 0.26
CA GLY A 150 13.00 11.34 1.58
C GLY A 150 13.90 10.76 2.67
N PRO A 151 13.75 11.19 3.93
CA PRO A 151 14.48 10.63 5.07
C PRO A 151 14.16 9.19 5.39
N GLY A 152 13.02 8.64 4.97
CA GLY A 152 12.65 7.24 5.23
C GLY A 152 12.33 6.95 6.70
N ALA A 153 11.70 7.90 7.41
CA ALA A 153 11.41 7.71 8.84
C ALA A 153 10.36 6.62 9.07
N SER A 154 9.32 6.60 8.24
CA SER A 154 8.33 5.52 8.21
C SER A 154 8.80 4.39 7.32
N ASP A 155 9.44 4.72 6.19
CA ASP A 155 9.84 3.81 5.11
C ASP A 155 11.39 3.74 4.98
N ASP A 156 12.08 2.89 5.72
CA ASP A 156 11.53 1.92 6.68
C ASP A 156 12.27 1.91 8.02
N ALA A 157 12.79 3.08 8.44
CA ALA A 157 13.48 3.22 9.73
C ALA A 157 12.58 2.90 10.93
N ALA A 158 11.25 3.04 10.79
CA ALA A 158 10.26 2.62 11.79
C ALA A 158 10.27 1.12 12.03
N ALA A 159 10.33 0.30 10.97
CA ALA A 159 10.49 -1.14 11.13
C ALA A 159 11.84 -1.51 11.69
N VAL A 160 12.94 -0.87 11.24
CA VAL A 160 14.28 -1.11 11.80
C VAL A 160 14.27 -0.94 13.32
N ALA A 161 13.70 0.17 13.80
CA ALA A 161 13.60 0.44 15.22
C ALA A 161 12.67 -0.55 15.95
N SER A 162 11.58 -0.96 15.30
CA SER A 162 10.66 -1.98 15.82
C SER A 162 11.35 -3.33 15.99
N LEU A 163 12.13 -3.78 15.01
CA LEU A 163 12.88 -5.04 15.08
C LEU A 163 13.90 -5.02 16.22
N ILE A 164 14.64 -3.93 16.41
CA ILE A 164 15.62 -3.80 17.51
C ILE A 164 14.91 -3.81 18.88
N GLU A 165 13.76 -3.12 19.00
CA GLU A 165 12.98 -3.15 20.24
C GLU A 165 12.41 -4.55 20.51
N ILE A 166 11.94 -5.26 19.48
CA ILE A 166 11.50 -6.65 19.59
C ILE A 166 12.66 -7.55 20.04
N ALA A 167 13.86 -7.39 19.48
CA ALA A 167 15.04 -8.13 19.93
C ALA A 167 15.35 -7.86 21.41
N ALA A 168 15.28 -6.59 21.85
CA ALA A 168 15.50 -6.24 23.26
C ALA A 168 14.50 -6.94 24.20
N ILE A 169 13.24 -7.07 23.77
CA ILE A 169 12.19 -7.78 24.50
C ILE A 169 12.47 -9.29 24.52
N LEU A 170 12.67 -9.90 23.35
CA LEU A 170 12.88 -11.34 23.19
C LEU A 170 14.17 -11.84 23.85
N MET A 171 15.21 -11.00 23.92
CA MET A 171 16.44 -11.32 24.65
C MET A 171 16.21 -11.66 26.12
N ARG A 172 15.15 -11.11 26.73
CA ARG A 172 14.75 -11.40 28.12
C ARG A 172 14.04 -12.75 28.26
N GLU A 173 13.62 -13.33 27.14
CA GLU A 173 12.93 -14.62 27.04
C GLU A 173 13.88 -15.74 26.58
N THR A 174 15.16 -15.42 26.36
CA THR A 174 16.14 -16.40 25.88
C THR A 174 16.50 -17.47 26.92
N PRO A 175 16.89 -18.70 26.49
CA PRO A 175 16.92 -19.15 25.09
C PRO A 175 15.51 -19.35 24.51
N LEU A 176 15.29 -18.86 23.29
CA LEU A 176 14.02 -19.00 22.58
C LEU A 176 13.78 -20.46 22.14
N ALA A 177 12.53 -20.84 21.89
CA ALA A 177 12.19 -22.21 21.52
C ALA A 177 12.81 -22.69 20.19
N ARG A 178 13.09 -21.77 19.26
CA ARG A 178 13.71 -21.98 17.94
C ARG A 178 14.48 -20.71 17.52
N PRO A 179 15.32 -20.75 16.47
CA PRO A 179 16.03 -19.56 16.02
C PRO A 179 15.10 -18.44 15.57
N VAL A 180 15.47 -17.22 15.92
CA VAL A 180 14.88 -15.99 15.38
C VAL A 180 16.01 -15.17 14.80
N PHE A 181 15.95 -14.91 13.51
CA PHE A 181 16.87 -14.03 12.80
C PHE A 181 16.21 -12.67 12.58
N LEU A 182 17.00 -11.61 12.74
CA LEU A 182 16.65 -10.29 12.24
C LEU A 182 17.50 -10.02 11.00
N LEU A 183 16.87 -9.60 9.91
CA LEU A 183 17.52 -9.23 8.66
C LEU A 183 17.16 -7.78 8.33
N PHE A 184 18.19 -6.95 8.23
CA PHE A 184 18.10 -5.58 7.74
C PHE A 184 18.69 -5.54 6.33
N THR A 185 17.84 -5.41 5.32
CA THR A 185 18.24 -5.39 3.92
C THR A 185 18.66 -3.99 3.45
N ASP A 186 19.58 -3.96 2.51
CA ASP A 186 19.98 -2.75 1.78
C ASP A 186 19.49 -2.83 0.33
N GLY A 187 19.04 -1.72 -0.22
CA GLY A 187 18.66 -1.60 -1.62
C GLY A 187 17.31 -2.19 -1.97
N GLU A 188 16.33 -2.14 -1.05
CA GLU A 188 14.93 -2.39 -1.38
C GLU A 188 14.49 -1.41 -2.49
N GLU A 189 14.83 -0.14 -2.32
CA GLU A 189 14.34 1.00 -3.09
C GLU A 189 14.86 1.04 -4.53
N VAL A 190 15.99 0.38 -4.75
CA VAL A 190 16.59 0.19 -6.08
C VAL A 190 16.22 -1.17 -6.70
N GLY A 191 15.17 -1.76 -6.13
CA GLY A 191 14.49 -2.96 -6.57
C GLY A 191 14.99 -4.18 -5.84
N LEU A 192 14.79 -4.31 -4.53
CA LEU A 192 14.88 -5.54 -3.73
C LEU A 192 16.24 -6.26 -3.82
N VAL A 193 17.35 -5.52 -3.97
CA VAL A 193 18.67 -6.15 -4.19
C VAL A 193 19.16 -6.86 -2.93
N GLY A 194 18.88 -6.31 -1.74
CA GLY A 194 19.27 -6.89 -0.45
C GLY A 194 18.64 -8.26 -0.22
N ALA A 195 17.32 -8.37 -0.31
CA ALA A 195 16.65 -9.66 -0.16
C ALA A 195 17.08 -10.66 -1.24
N ARG A 196 17.26 -10.23 -2.50
CA ARG A 196 17.77 -11.11 -3.57
C ARG A 196 19.16 -11.64 -3.28
N GLY A 197 20.05 -10.79 -2.74
CA GLY A 197 21.38 -11.19 -2.33
C GLY A 197 21.32 -12.23 -1.22
N PHE A 198 20.51 -11.98 -0.19
CA PHE A 198 20.33 -12.91 0.94
C PHE A 198 19.86 -14.30 0.49
N VAL A 199 18.74 -14.40 -0.25
CA VAL A 199 18.20 -15.72 -0.64
C VAL A 199 19.09 -16.50 -1.62
N ARG A 200 19.98 -15.81 -2.34
CA ARG A 200 20.82 -16.43 -3.36
C ARG A 200 22.17 -16.88 -2.82
N PHE A 201 22.75 -16.12 -1.89
CA PHE A 201 24.17 -16.24 -1.55
C PHE A 201 24.43 -16.48 -0.06
N ASN A 202 23.42 -16.45 0.80
CA ASN A 202 23.59 -16.69 2.23
C ASN A 202 22.87 -17.98 2.67
N GLU A 203 23.61 -18.91 3.27
CA GLU A 203 23.12 -20.22 3.72
C GLU A 203 22.07 -20.15 4.84
N ILE A 204 22.00 -19.05 5.61
CA ILE A 204 20.96 -18.83 6.61
C ILE A 204 19.57 -18.83 5.94
N ALA A 205 19.47 -18.41 4.67
CA ALA A 205 18.22 -18.41 3.94
C ALA A 205 17.58 -19.82 3.84
N ASP A 206 18.40 -20.88 3.83
CA ASP A 206 17.91 -22.27 3.76
C ASP A 206 17.39 -22.79 5.13
N GLN A 207 17.67 -22.07 6.22
CA GLN A 207 17.18 -22.38 7.57
C GLN A 207 15.83 -21.72 7.88
N ILE A 208 15.42 -20.75 7.08
CA ILE A 208 14.21 -19.96 7.33
C ILE A 208 12.97 -20.78 7.02
N GLY A 209 12.04 -20.83 7.99
CA GLY A 209 10.72 -21.40 7.80
C GLY A 209 9.66 -20.34 7.51
N VAL A 210 9.59 -19.30 8.35
CA VAL A 210 8.56 -18.23 8.24
C VAL A 210 9.22 -16.86 8.26
N VAL A 211 8.75 -15.96 7.39
CA VAL A 211 9.15 -14.55 7.35
C VAL A 211 8.06 -13.64 7.87
N ILE A 212 8.42 -12.67 8.70
CA ILE A 212 7.59 -11.53 9.08
C ILE A 212 8.31 -10.29 8.54
N ASN A 213 7.76 -9.71 7.47
CA ASN A 213 8.29 -8.51 6.83
C ASN A 213 7.48 -7.28 7.26
N LEU A 214 8.17 -6.20 7.59
CA LEU A 214 7.56 -4.91 7.93
C LEU A 214 7.89 -3.92 6.82
N GLU A 215 6.93 -3.05 6.52
CA GLU A 215 6.99 -2.05 5.44
C GLU A 215 6.16 -0.82 5.83
N ALA A 216 6.28 0.27 5.08
CA ALA A 216 5.36 1.40 5.14
C ALA A 216 5.06 1.96 3.75
N ARG A 217 3.83 2.41 3.51
CA ARG A 217 3.46 3.13 2.27
C ARG A 217 2.80 4.48 2.58
N GLY A 218 3.22 5.06 3.68
CA GLY A 218 2.60 6.17 4.35
C GLY A 218 3.24 6.35 5.72
N ASN A 219 2.71 7.26 6.53
CA ASN A 219 3.28 7.60 7.84
C ASN A 219 2.30 7.45 9.01
N SER A 220 1.09 6.95 8.74
CA SER A 220 0.01 6.87 9.73
C SER A 220 -0.99 5.74 9.43
N GLY A 221 -1.94 5.52 10.34
CA GLY A 221 -2.99 4.50 10.21
C GLY A 221 -2.58 3.13 10.78
N GLY A 222 -3.55 2.24 10.92
CA GLY A 222 -3.29 0.90 11.47
C GLY A 222 -2.37 0.07 10.57
N SER A 223 -1.55 -0.79 11.19
CA SER A 223 -0.71 -1.75 10.48
C SER A 223 -1.58 -2.88 9.91
N LEU A 224 -1.63 -2.97 8.58
CA LEU A 224 -2.42 -3.96 7.85
C LEU A 224 -1.53 -5.15 7.52
N MET A 225 -1.99 -6.38 7.79
CA MET A 225 -1.40 -7.56 7.14
C MET A 225 -2.02 -7.66 5.73
N PHE A 226 -1.25 -7.29 4.71
CA PHE A 226 -1.76 -7.09 3.34
C PHE A 226 -1.26 -8.13 2.33
N GLU A 227 -0.18 -8.85 2.64
CA GLU A 227 0.43 -9.85 1.77
C GLU A 227 0.86 -11.07 2.59
N THR A 228 0.62 -12.26 2.05
CA THR A 228 1.07 -13.53 2.61
C THR A 228 1.18 -14.59 1.50
N SER A 229 1.96 -15.64 1.77
CA SER A 229 2.25 -16.69 0.79
C SER A 229 0.99 -17.40 0.28
N GLU A 230 1.12 -18.08 -0.86
CA GLU A 230 0.13 -19.09 -1.24
C GLU A 230 0.15 -20.24 -0.22
N GLY A 231 -0.97 -20.95 -0.09
CA GLY A 231 -1.08 -22.00 0.91
C GLY A 231 -1.09 -21.46 2.34
N ASN A 232 -1.72 -20.32 2.60
CA ASN A 232 -1.61 -19.61 3.88
C ASN A 232 -2.58 -20.03 5.00
N SER A 233 -3.35 -21.12 4.87
CA SER A 233 -4.34 -21.48 5.91
C SER A 233 -3.74 -21.62 7.30
N TRP A 234 -2.55 -22.23 7.42
CA TRP A 234 -1.85 -22.38 8.70
C TRP A 234 -1.36 -21.04 9.24
N LEU A 235 -0.79 -20.18 8.39
CA LEU A 235 -0.35 -18.83 8.75
C LEU A 235 -1.51 -17.99 9.28
N VAL A 236 -2.65 -18.02 8.59
CA VAL A 236 -3.87 -17.28 9.01
C VAL A 236 -4.39 -17.80 10.35
N GLU A 237 -4.27 -19.10 10.62
CA GLU A 237 -4.59 -19.68 11.93
C GLU A 237 -3.65 -19.17 13.03
N GLN A 238 -2.34 -19.09 12.77
CA GLN A 238 -1.40 -18.51 13.74
C GLN A 238 -1.70 -17.03 13.97
N MET A 239 -1.97 -16.27 12.91
CA MET A 239 -2.36 -14.86 13.01
C MET A 239 -3.65 -14.67 13.83
N ALA A 240 -4.65 -15.52 13.62
CA ALA A 240 -5.91 -15.48 14.37
C ALA A 240 -5.74 -15.76 15.87
N ARG A 241 -4.73 -16.55 16.25
CA ARG A 241 -4.41 -16.89 17.65
C ARG A 241 -3.49 -15.86 18.31
N GLY A 242 -2.58 -15.27 17.53
CA GLY A 242 -1.55 -14.38 18.04
C GLY A 242 -1.95 -12.91 18.15
N LEU A 243 -2.80 -12.40 17.26
CA LEU A 243 -3.09 -10.95 17.22
C LEU A 243 -4.28 -10.54 18.10
N ASP A 244 -4.05 -9.59 18.99
CA ASP A 244 -5.10 -8.95 19.82
C ASP A 244 -5.94 -7.91 19.04
N ARG A 245 -5.30 -7.21 18.09
CA ARG A 245 -5.94 -6.17 17.26
C ARG A 245 -5.65 -6.44 15.78
N PRO A 246 -6.16 -7.53 15.20
CA PRO A 246 -5.90 -7.87 13.80
C PRO A 246 -6.49 -6.84 12.85
N MET A 247 -5.79 -6.52 11.77
CA MET A 247 -6.31 -5.72 10.66
C MET A 247 -5.90 -6.39 9.35
N SER A 248 -6.78 -7.23 8.83
CA SER A 248 -6.46 -8.04 7.65
C SER A 248 -7.69 -8.74 7.06
N SER A 249 -7.62 -9.02 5.76
CA SER A 249 -8.59 -9.88 5.10
C SER A 249 -8.00 -10.55 3.86
N SER A 250 -8.61 -11.64 3.43
CA SER A 250 -8.26 -12.29 2.16
C SER A 250 -8.52 -11.40 0.94
N ALA A 251 -9.35 -10.35 1.07
CA ALA A 251 -9.53 -9.36 0.02
C ALA A 251 -8.29 -8.48 -0.14
N TYR A 252 -7.61 -8.09 0.96
CA TYR A 252 -6.39 -7.30 0.90
C TYR A 252 -5.28 -8.06 0.16
N VAL A 253 -5.09 -9.32 0.51
CA VAL A 253 -4.15 -10.23 -0.17
C VAL A 253 -4.49 -10.37 -1.66
N SER A 254 -5.78 -10.54 -1.99
CA SER A 254 -6.22 -10.66 -3.39
C SER A 254 -5.97 -9.38 -4.19
N ILE A 255 -6.18 -8.21 -3.57
CA ILE A 255 -5.93 -6.89 -4.18
C ILE A 255 -4.43 -6.71 -4.41
N TYR A 256 -3.60 -6.96 -3.40
CA TYR A 256 -2.15 -6.75 -3.50
C TYR A 256 -1.51 -7.68 -4.53
N ARG A 257 -1.92 -8.96 -4.60
CA ARG A 257 -1.46 -9.91 -5.63
C ARG A 257 -1.76 -9.44 -7.07
N ALA A 258 -2.78 -8.61 -7.26
CA ALA A 258 -3.14 -8.06 -8.57
C ALA A 258 -2.43 -6.74 -8.91
N MET A 259 -1.72 -6.14 -7.94
CA MET A 259 -0.95 -4.92 -8.14
C MET A 259 0.45 -5.23 -8.66
N PRO A 260 1.10 -4.29 -9.39
CA PRO A 260 2.48 -4.45 -9.84
C PRO A 260 3.52 -4.19 -8.73
N ASN A 261 3.07 -4.05 -7.48
CA ASN A 261 3.91 -3.78 -6.33
C ASN A 261 4.69 -5.03 -5.89
N SER A 262 5.78 -4.84 -5.18
CA SER A 262 6.58 -5.89 -4.56
C SER A 262 7.29 -5.31 -3.35
N SER A 263 7.73 -6.19 -2.46
CA SER A 263 8.56 -5.90 -1.28
C SER A 263 9.61 -7.00 -1.14
N ASP A 264 10.44 -6.93 -0.10
CA ASP A 264 11.37 -8.01 0.21
C ASP A 264 10.66 -9.36 0.45
N LEU A 265 9.44 -9.36 1.01
CA LEU A 265 8.65 -10.59 1.14
C LEU A 265 8.38 -11.26 -0.20
N THR A 266 8.16 -10.48 -1.25
CA THR A 266 7.96 -11.02 -2.60
C THR A 266 9.17 -11.85 -3.06
N VAL A 267 10.39 -11.47 -2.68
CA VAL A 267 11.61 -12.25 -3.00
C VAL A 267 11.64 -13.56 -2.21
N PHE A 268 11.32 -13.52 -0.92
CA PHE A 268 11.28 -14.71 -0.06
C PHE A 268 10.21 -15.71 -0.54
N MET A 269 9.02 -15.24 -0.88
CA MET A 269 7.93 -16.10 -1.39
C MET A 269 8.28 -16.73 -2.73
N ARG A 270 8.99 -16.03 -3.63
CA ARG A 270 9.48 -16.61 -4.89
C ARG A 270 10.50 -17.74 -4.67
N ARG A 271 11.16 -17.77 -3.52
CA ARG A 271 12.06 -18.87 -3.10
C ARG A 271 11.30 -20.05 -2.46
N GLY A 272 10.00 -19.88 -2.21
CA GLY A 272 9.12 -20.88 -1.59
C GLY A 272 8.90 -20.66 -0.09
N LEU A 273 9.36 -19.54 0.48
CA LEU A 273 9.19 -19.25 1.90
C LEU A 273 7.78 -18.74 2.21
N SER A 274 7.25 -19.18 3.35
CA SER A 274 5.98 -18.70 3.91
C SER A 274 6.19 -17.40 4.70
N GLY A 275 5.23 -16.49 4.71
CA GLY A 275 5.37 -15.28 5.52
C GLY A 275 4.19 -14.32 5.52
N PHE A 276 4.37 -13.24 6.28
CA PHE A 276 3.43 -12.13 6.46
C PHE A 276 4.10 -10.82 6.11
N ASN A 277 3.37 -9.91 5.46
CA ASN A 277 3.79 -8.53 5.25
C ASN A 277 2.86 -7.56 5.95
N PHE A 278 3.42 -6.67 6.75
CA PHE A 278 2.68 -5.68 7.53
C PHE A 278 3.06 -4.25 7.13
N ALA A 279 2.08 -3.42 6.78
CA ALA A 279 2.30 -2.00 6.52
C ALA A 279 1.16 -1.12 6.98
N PHE A 280 1.51 0.08 7.44
CA PHE A 280 0.56 1.19 7.53
C PHE A 280 0.67 2.08 6.28
N ILE A 281 -0.47 2.61 5.82
CA ILE A 281 -0.61 3.21 4.48
C ILE A 281 -1.28 4.60 4.49
N GLY A 282 -1.50 5.21 5.66
CA GLY A 282 -2.11 6.52 5.80
C GLY A 282 -1.20 7.64 5.30
N ASN A 283 -1.81 8.73 4.79
CA ASN A 283 -1.14 9.85 4.14
C ASN A 283 -0.16 9.42 3.01
N PRO A 284 -0.66 8.80 1.94
CA PRO A 284 0.17 8.30 0.84
C PRO A 284 0.98 9.39 0.11
N LYS A 285 0.63 10.68 0.28
CA LYS A 285 1.38 11.82 -0.26
C LYS A 285 2.71 12.09 0.46
N HIS A 286 2.91 11.51 1.65
CA HIS A 286 4.18 11.62 2.36
C HIS A 286 5.19 10.56 1.92
N TYR A 287 4.72 9.41 1.45
CA TYR A 287 5.53 8.28 1.01
C TYR A 287 6.53 8.67 -0.08
N HIS A 288 7.80 8.27 0.08
CA HIS A 288 8.90 8.63 -0.82
C HIS A 288 9.14 10.15 -1.00
N THR A 289 8.83 10.97 0.00
CA THR A 289 9.06 12.43 -0.02
C THR A 289 9.82 12.91 1.22
N PRO A 290 10.29 14.18 1.26
CA PRO A 290 10.78 14.78 2.49
C PRO A 290 9.80 14.79 3.67
N LEU A 291 8.49 14.62 3.42
CA LEU A 291 7.47 14.56 4.46
C LEU A 291 7.46 13.22 5.20
N ASP A 292 8.10 12.18 4.67
CA ASP A 292 8.38 10.97 5.43
C ASP A 292 9.58 11.18 6.37
N ASN A 293 9.31 11.91 7.45
CA ASN A 293 10.29 12.30 8.46
C ASN A 293 9.76 12.02 9.87
N ILE A 294 10.67 12.06 10.85
CA ILE A 294 10.40 11.74 12.25
C ILE A 294 9.25 12.56 12.85
N GLY A 295 9.10 13.83 12.44
CA GLY A 295 8.05 14.71 12.95
C GLY A 295 6.65 14.37 12.46
N ASN A 296 6.55 13.64 11.35
CA ASN A 296 5.30 13.26 10.71
C ASN A 296 4.92 11.80 10.97
N LEU A 297 5.78 10.98 11.57
CA LEU A 297 5.47 9.59 11.89
C LEU A 297 4.43 9.51 13.01
N ASP A 298 3.33 8.79 12.77
CA ASP A 298 2.35 8.48 13.80
C ASP A 298 2.87 7.38 14.74
N LEU A 299 3.08 7.74 16.00
CA LEU A 299 3.54 6.79 17.02
C LEU A 299 2.52 5.66 17.28
N GLY A 300 1.22 5.90 17.01
CA GLY A 300 0.21 4.85 17.07
C GLY A 300 0.46 3.77 16.02
N SER A 301 0.82 4.15 14.80
CA SER A 301 1.18 3.22 13.73
C SER A 301 2.40 2.39 14.08
N LEU A 302 3.45 3.04 14.62
CA LEU A 302 4.66 2.38 15.10
C LEU A 302 4.33 1.38 16.22
N GLN A 303 3.52 1.79 17.20
CA GLN A 303 3.04 0.90 18.26
C GLN A 303 2.33 -0.33 17.67
N HIS A 304 1.40 -0.11 16.74
CA HIS A 304 0.58 -1.19 16.20
C HIS A 304 1.39 -2.21 15.41
N GLN A 305 2.31 -1.75 14.56
CA GLN A 305 3.15 -2.62 13.74
C GLN A 305 4.11 -3.44 14.61
N GLY A 306 4.70 -2.83 15.63
CA GLY A 306 5.53 -3.55 16.61
C GLY A 306 4.74 -4.55 17.45
N ASP A 307 3.53 -4.20 17.90
CA ASP A 307 2.61 -5.13 18.58
C ASP A 307 2.31 -6.35 17.70
N HIS A 308 2.01 -6.13 16.42
CA HIS A 308 1.75 -7.22 15.45
C HIS A 308 2.96 -8.13 15.28
N ALA A 309 4.13 -7.56 15.00
CA ALA A 309 5.34 -8.31 14.77
C ALA A 309 5.75 -9.13 16.01
N LEU A 310 5.73 -8.51 17.20
CA LEU A 310 6.04 -9.19 18.46
C LEU A 310 5.05 -10.33 18.75
N ALA A 311 3.76 -10.06 18.58
CA ALA A 311 2.71 -11.03 18.88
C ALA A 311 2.75 -12.25 17.95
N ILE A 312 2.95 -12.05 16.64
CA ILE A 312 3.14 -13.17 15.70
C ILE A 312 4.41 -13.94 16.01
N THR A 313 5.52 -13.25 16.31
CA THR A 313 6.78 -13.91 16.66
C THR A 313 6.60 -14.81 17.88
N ARG A 314 5.99 -14.31 18.97
CA ARG A 314 5.68 -15.10 20.16
C ARG A 314 4.73 -16.26 19.85
N GLN A 315 3.70 -16.05 19.03
CA GLN A 315 2.78 -17.12 18.64
C GLN A 315 3.50 -18.24 17.86
N LEU A 316 4.43 -17.90 16.98
CA LEU A 316 5.24 -18.87 16.23
C LEU A 316 6.27 -19.58 17.11
N LEU A 317 6.81 -18.91 18.14
CA LEU A 317 7.68 -19.51 19.15
C LEU A 317 6.93 -20.50 20.05
N LEU A 318 5.67 -20.20 20.39
CA LEU A 318 4.80 -21.08 21.18
C LEU A 318 4.27 -22.29 20.39
N SER A 319 4.29 -22.22 19.06
CA SER A 319 3.73 -23.25 18.20
C SER A 319 4.76 -24.30 17.79
N GLU A 320 4.38 -25.58 17.83
CA GLU A 320 5.18 -26.67 17.27
C GLU A 320 4.96 -26.76 15.75
N TRP A 321 6.04 -26.60 14.98
CA TRP A 321 6.00 -26.65 13.51
C TRP A 321 7.40 -26.88 12.90
N THR A 322 7.43 -27.62 11.79
CA THR A 322 8.63 -27.85 10.94
C THR A 322 8.40 -27.48 9.48
N ASP A 323 7.14 -27.37 9.06
CA ASP A 323 6.73 -26.88 7.75
C ASP A 323 5.52 -25.97 7.95
N PRO A 324 5.66 -24.66 7.72
CA PRO A 324 4.57 -23.70 7.87
C PRO A 324 3.64 -23.62 6.65
N SER A 325 3.93 -24.39 5.58
CA SER A 325 3.14 -24.38 4.36
C SER A 325 1.82 -25.14 4.53
N SER A 326 0.83 -24.80 3.72
CA SER A 326 -0.39 -25.58 3.62
C SER A 326 -0.86 -25.70 2.17
N ILE A 327 -1.71 -26.69 1.87
CA ILE A 327 -2.17 -26.93 0.49
C ILE A 327 -3.13 -25.84 0.00
N ARG A 328 -3.79 -25.12 0.93
CA ARG A 328 -4.89 -24.21 0.60
C ARG A 328 -4.67 -22.84 1.22
N ASP A 329 -5.02 -21.80 0.48
CA ASP A 329 -5.26 -20.48 1.07
C ASP A 329 -6.46 -20.52 2.03
N ALA A 330 -6.51 -19.58 2.97
CA ALA A 330 -7.72 -19.31 3.76
C ALA A 330 -8.51 -18.15 3.16
N VAL A 331 -9.83 -18.23 3.29
CA VAL A 331 -10.73 -17.08 3.19
C VAL A 331 -10.93 -16.55 4.60
N TYR A 332 -10.70 -15.26 4.83
CA TYR A 332 -10.75 -14.70 6.17
C TYR A 332 -10.98 -13.19 6.19
N THR A 333 -11.43 -12.70 7.34
CA THR A 333 -11.54 -11.28 7.67
C THR A 333 -11.41 -11.11 9.17
N ASP A 334 -10.80 -10.01 9.60
CA ASP A 334 -10.97 -9.55 10.97
C ASP A 334 -12.40 -9.04 11.21
N ILE A 335 -12.88 -9.17 12.44
CA ILE A 335 -14.18 -8.66 12.89
C ILE A 335 -13.94 -7.56 13.91
N GLY A 336 -14.08 -6.31 13.46
CA GLY A 336 -13.95 -5.11 14.30
C GLY A 336 -12.61 -4.98 15.01
N ALA A 337 -11.53 -5.38 14.33
CA ALA A 337 -10.16 -5.42 14.87
C ALA A 337 -10.08 -6.10 16.25
N SER A 338 -10.79 -7.22 16.42
CA SER A 338 -10.89 -7.93 17.71
C SER A 338 -10.54 -9.42 17.60
N PHE A 339 -10.93 -10.08 16.51
CA PHE A 339 -10.53 -11.46 16.21
C PHE A 339 -10.65 -11.72 14.71
N ILE A 340 -10.05 -12.80 14.22
CA ILE A 340 -10.14 -13.22 12.82
C ILE A 340 -11.11 -14.38 12.69
N LEU A 341 -12.00 -14.28 11.71
CA LEU A 341 -12.81 -15.39 11.24
C LEU A 341 -12.19 -15.94 9.95
N SER A 342 -11.87 -17.24 9.91
CA SER A 342 -11.21 -17.87 8.77
C SER A 342 -11.73 -19.28 8.48
N TRP A 343 -11.61 -19.71 7.23
CA TRP A 343 -11.80 -21.09 6.79
C TRP A 343 -10.93 -21.42 5.57
N PRO A 344 -10.52 -22.68 5.36
CA PRO A 344 -9.79 -23.07 4.16
C PRO A 344 -10.58 -22.83 2.87
N SER A 345 -9.87 -22.45 1.81
CA SER A 345 -10.42 -22.26 0.46
C SER A 345 -11.06 -23.55 -0.08
N GLY A 346 -12.02 -23.37 -0.99
CA GLY A 346 -12.88 -24.42 -1.51
C GLY A 346 -14.01 -24.85 -0.57
N ARG A 347 -14.07 -24.37 0.68
CA ARG A 347 -15.24 -24.58 1.57
C ARG A 347 -16.35 -23.55 1.34
N THR A 348 -16.01 -22.39 0.80
CA THR A 348 -16.93 -21.28 0.56
C THR A 348 -18.17 -21.66 -0.27
N PRO A 349 -18.07 -22.44 -1.38
CA PRO A 349 -19.25 -22.81 -2.16
C PRO A 349 -20.27 -23.63 -1.36
N TRP A 350 -19.81 -24.49 -0.45
CA TRP A 350 -20.67 -25.31 0.41
C TRP A 350 -21.41 -24.46 1.44
N PHE A 351 -20.71 -23.54 2.09
CA PHE A 351 -21.32 -22.59 3.02
C PHE A 351 -22.34 -21.70 2.31
N ALA A 352 -21.97 -21.10 1.17
CA ALA A 352 -22.86 -20.26 0.38
C ALA A 352 -24.10 -21.03 -0.11
N GLY A 353 -23.91 -22.28 -0.59
CA GLY A 353 -25.00 -23.16 -1.00
C GLY A 353 -25.95 -23.52 0.14
N ALA A 354 -25.43 -23.87 1.32
CA ALA A 354 -26.25 -24.18 2.49
C ALA A 354 -27.04 -22.96 2.98
N ILE A 355 -26.41 -21.78 3.00
CA ILE A 355 -27.07 -20.51 3.32
C ILE A 355 -28.19 -20.21 2.33
N LEU A 356 -27.92 -20.36 1.02
CA LEU A 356 -28.92 -20.17 -0.03
C LEU A 356 -30.12 -21.10 0.14
N LEU A 357 -29.88 -22.40 0.37
CA LEU A 357 -30.94 -23.38 0.59
C LEU A 357 -31.79 -23.06 1.84
N SER A 358 -31.16 -22.64 2.94
CA SER A 358 -31.85 -22.21 4.16
C SER A 358 -32.77 -21.01 3.92
N ILE A 359 -32.29 -20.01 3.17
CA ILE A 359 -33.09 -18.83 2.80
C ILE A 359 -34.25 -19.23 1.89
N VAL A 360 -34.01 -20.06 0.87
CA VAL A 360 -35.04 -20.55 -0.05
C VAL A 360 -36.10 -21.38 0.70
N PHE A 361 -35.70 -22.21 1.64
CA PHE A 361 -36.63 -22.97 2.49
C PHE A 361 -37.48 -22.04 3.36
N SER A 362 -36.85 -21.05 4.02
CA SER A 362 -37.56 -20.04 4.82
C SER A 362 -38.54 -19.21 4.00
N PHE A 363 -38.17 -18.88 2.76
CA PHE A 363 -39.03 -18.21 1.78
C PHE A 363 -40.23 -19.08 1.39
N ARG A 364 -39.99 -20.38 1.10
CA ARG A 364 -41.07 -21.34 0.78
C ARG A 364 -42.00 -21.58 1.97
N PHE A 365 -41.45 -21.78 3.17
CA PHE A 365 -42.25 -21.99 4.38
C PHE A 365 -43.13 -20.77 4.69
N SER A 366 -42.58 -19.56 4.49
CA SER A 366 -43.33 -18.31 4.61
C SER A 366 -44.49 -18.20 3.61
N ALA A 367 -44.50 -18.96 2.50
CA ALA A 367 -45.62 -19.02 1.56
C ALA A 367 -46.91 -19.57 2.18
N ASN A 368 -46.80 -20.38 3.24
CA ASN A 368 -47.96 -20.89 3.98
C ASN A 368 -48.72 -19.78 4.73
N THR A 369 -48.10 -18.60 4.90
CA THR A 369 -48.68 -17.46 5.61
C THR A 369 -48.64 -16.16 4.83
N CYS A 370 -47.96 -16.12 3.68
CA CYS A 370 -47.91 -14.99 2.78
C CYS A 370 -48.21 -15.40 1.35
N SER A 371 -49.09 -14.63 0.70
CA SER A 371 -49.31 -14.77 -0.73
C SER A 371 -48.18 -14.07 -1.49
N TRP A 372 -47.21 -14.86 -1.96
CA TRP A 372 -46.17 -14.38 -2.86
C TRP A 372 -46.76 -14.01 -4.22
N GLN A 373 -47.24 -12.78 -4.34
CA GLN A 373 -47.79 -12.29 -5.60
C GLN A 373 -46.66 -12.12 -6.61
N ARG A 374 -46.80 -12.72 -7.80
CA ARG A 374 -45.80 -12.61 -8.90
C ARG A 374 -45.44 -11.15 -9.20
N ARG A 375 -46.43 -10.25 -9.12
CA ARG A 375 -46.26 -8.82 -9.30
C ARG A 375 -45.30 -8.21 -8.26
N GLU A 376 -45.42 -8.60 -6.99
CA GLU A 376 -44.57 -8.06 -5.92
C GLU A 376 -43.16 -8.64 -5.96
N LEU A 377 -42.99 -9.90 -6.36
CA LEU A 377 -41.67 -10.48 -6.63
C LEU A 377 -40.95 -9.74 -7.75
N LEU A 378 -41.65 -9.49 -8.87
CA LEU A 378 -41.09 -8.73 -9.99
C LEU A 378 -40.77 -7.29 -9.60
N ARG A 379 -41.67 -6.61 -8.87
CA ARG A 379 -41.43 -5.26 -8.34
C ARG A 379 -40.23 -5.21 -7.41
N GLY A 380 -40.11 -6.17 -6.48
CA GLY A 380 -38.97 -6.28 -5.58
C GLY A 380 -37.66 -6.49 -6.33
N GLY A 381 -37.65 -7.39 -7.31
CA GLY A 381 -36.47 -7.65 -8.14
C GLY A 381 -36.05 -6.44 -8.98
N ILE A 382 -37.02 -5.76 -9.61
CA ILE A 382 -36.77 -4.51 -10.34
C ILE A 382 -36.25 -3.42 -9.40
N CYS A 383 -36.83 -3.27 -8.20
CA CYS A 383 -36.35 -2.31 -7.21
C CYS A 383 -34.90 -2.59 -6.82
N TRP A 384 -34.56 -3.85 -6.53
CA TRP A 384 -33.19 -4.26 -6.18
C TRP A 384 -32.21 -3.97 -7.33
N ALA A 385 -32.58 -4.36 -8.56
CA ALA A 385 -31.76 -4.13 -9.75
C ALA A 385 -31.55 -2.64 -10.02
N LEU A 386 -32.59 -1.81 -9.86
CA LEU A 386 -32.47 -0.36 -10.01
C LEU A 386 -31.62 0.28 -8.92
N ILE A 387 -31.72 -0.18 -7.66
CA ILE A 387 -30.84 0.31 -6.58
C ILE A 387 -29.38 0.01 -6.92
N MET A 388 -29.06 -1.23 -7.30
CA MET A 388 -27.70 -1.62 -7.68
C MET A 388 -27.21 -0.85 -8.91
N LEU A 389 -28.00 -0.83 -9.98
CA LEU A 389 -27.61 -0.22 -11.25
C LEU A 389 -27.50 1.31 -11.13
N LEU A 390 -28.56 1.97 -10.67
CA LEU A 390 -28.58 3.44 -10.58
C LEU A 390 -27.70 3.96 -9.45
N GLY A 391 -27.64 3.27 -8.31
CA GLY A 391 -26.78 3.67 -7.19
C GLY A 391 -25.31 3.69 -7.59
N VAL A 392 -24.83 2.60 -8.21
CA VAL A 392 -23.45 2.49 -8.67
C VAL A 392 -23.17 3.44 -9.83
N ILE A 393 -24.02 3.44 -10.86
CA ILE A 393 -23.78 4.27 -12.06
C ILE A 393 -23.88 5.76 -11.73
N LEU A 394 -24.89 6.22 -10.98
CA LEU A 394 -25.03 7.64 -10.67
C LEU A 394 -23.95 8.10 -9.68
N GLY A 395 -23.57 7.26 -8.71
CA GLY A 395 -22.42 7.52 -7.85
C GLY A 395 -21.15 7.70 -8.69
N TRP A 396 -20.82 6.73 -9.54
CA TRP A 396 -19.67 6.80 -10.44
C TRP A 396 -19.71 8.01 -11.37
N LEU A 397 -20.83 8.25 -12.06
CA LEU A 397 -21.00 9.41 -12.95
C LEU A 397 -20.85 10.73 -12.20
N SER A 398 -21.26 10.82 -10.93
CA SER A 398 -21.06 12.03 -10.13
C SER A 398 -19.60 12.29 -9.78
N ALA A 399 -18.81 11.24 -9.50
CA ALA A 399 -17.37 11.37 -9.32
C ALA A 399 -16.69 11.75 -10.64
N THR A 400 -17.08 11.12 -11.75
CA THR A 400 -16.59 11.48 -13.09
C THR A 400 -16.94 12.92 -13.43
N LEU A 401 -18.16 13.38 -13.14
CA LEU A 401 -18.57 14.76 -13.35
C LEU A 401 -17.73 15.72 -12.50
N LEU A 402 -17.48 15.40 -11.24
CA LEU A 402 -16.61 16.19 -10.37
C LEU A 402 -15.21 16.33 -10.96
N GLN A 403 -14.62 15.22 -11.42
CA GLN A 403 -13.33 15.19 -12.11
C GLN A 403 -13.33 15.96 -13.45
N HIS A 404 -14.47 16.15 -14.11
CA HIS A 404 -14.57 16.99 -15.30
C HIS A 404 -14.75 18.48 -14.96
N LEU A 405 -15.40 18.79 -13.84
CA LEU A 405 -15.57 20.16 -13.36
C LEU A 405 -14.27 20.72 -12.78
N ASP A 406 -13.50 19.85 -12.14
CA ASP A 406 -12.17 20.10 -11.62
C ASP A 406 -11.28 18.90 -11.97
N SER A 407 -10.43 19.06 -12.99
CA SER A 407 -9.50 18.03 -13.44
C SER A 407 -8.40 17.83 -12.41
N THR A 408 -8.73 17.17 -11.29
CA THR A 408 -7.79 16.91 -10.21
C THR A 408 -6.57 16.16 -10.78
N PRO A 409 -5.37 16.73 -10.73
CA PRO A 409 -4.19 16.18 -11.39
C PRO A 409 -3.55 14.99 -10.66
N THR A 410 -4.09 14.61 -9.50
CA THR A 410 -3.49 13.64 -8.58
C THR A 410 -4.55 12.67 -8.05
N PRO A 411 -4.20 11.39 -7.80
CA PRO A 411 -5.11 10.46 -7.14
C PRO A 411 -5.40 10.79 -5.67
N TRP A 412 -4.58 11.60 -4.99
CA TRP A 412 -4.75 11.95 -3.58
C TRP A 412 -4.65 13.46 -3.37
N PRO A 413 -5.67 14.24 -3.81
CA PRO A 413 -5.70 15.67 -3.53
C PRO A 413 -5.86 15.93 -2.02
N GLU A 414 -5.45 17.12 -1.55
CA GLU A 414 -5.57 17.53 -0.14
C GLU A 414 -6.95 17.24 0.47
N GLY A 415 -8.01 17.57 -0.27
CA GLY A 415 -9.40 17.42 0.16
C GLY A 415 -10.07 16.12 -0.29
N PHE A 416 -9.32 15.05 -0.59
CA PHE A 416 -9.86 13.87 -1.30
C PHE A 416 -11.08 13.21 -0.63
N HIS A 417 -11.28 13.35 0.68
CA HIS A 417 -12.48 12.85 1.36
C HIS A 417 -13.75 13.54 0.86
N TYR A 418 -13.69 14.81 0.47
CA TYR A 418 -14.81 15.53 -0.14
C TYR A 418 -15.14 14.96 -1.52
N ASP A 419 -14.13 14.62 -2.32
CA ASP A 419 -14.31 13.97 -3.62
C ASP A 419 -15.03 12.62 -3.48
N LEU A 420 -14.69 11.85 -2.45
CA LEU A 420 -15.27 10.52 -2.21
C LEU A 420 -16.65 10.57 -1.54
N MET A 421 -16.96 11.66 -0.85
CA MET A 421 -18.27 11.84 -0.23
C MET A 421 -19.36 12.13 -1.27
N VAL A 422 -19.05 12.81 -2.39
CA VAL A 422 -20.00 13.05 -3.49
C VAL A 422 -20.60 11.76 -4.05
N PRO A 423 -19.84 10.79 -4.59
CA PRO A 423 -20.38 9.55 -5.14
C PRO A 423 -21.11 8.72 -4.08
N SER A 424 -20.63 8.73 -2.83
CA SER A 424 -21.27 8.05 -1.70
C SER A 424 -22.66 8.61 -1.40
N LEU A 425 -22.80 9.93 -1.36
CA LEU A 425 -24.08 10.61 -1.10
C LEU A 425 -25.04 10.47 -2.30
N VAL A 426 -24.53 10.57 -3.54
CA VAL A 426 -25.35 10.38 -4.75
C VAL A 426 -25.87 8.95 -4.86
N ALA A 427 -25.03 7.95 -4.58
CA ALA A 427 -25.43 6.55 -4.53
C ALA A 427 -26.53 6.31 -3.46
N SER A 428 -26.41 6.99 -2.31
CA SER A 428 -27.43 6.97 -1.25
C SER A 428 -28.75 7.58 -1.70
N ILE A 429 -28.72 8.73 -2.38
CA ILE A 429 -29.92 9.39 -2.95
C ILE A 429 -30.58 8.47 -3.99
N ALA A 430 -29.81 7.92 -4.92
CA ALA A 430 -30.31 7.02 -5.96
C ALA A 430 -31.01 5.80 -5.34
N THR A 431 -30.44 5.24 -4.27
CA THR A 431 -31.05 4.17 -3.48
C THR A 431 -32.40 4.58 -2.90
N LEU A 432 -32.48 5.72 -2.21
CA LEU A 432 -33.72 6.23 -1.61
C LEU A 432 -34.81 6.54 -2.66
N VAL A 433 -34.41 7.10 -3.81
CA VAL A 433 -35.31 7.41 -4.93
C VAL A 433 -35.89 6.14 -5.53
N ALA A 434 -35.05 5.13 -5.80
CA ALA A 434 -35.51 3.84 -6.34
C ALA A 434 -36.50 3.15 -5.39
N ILE A 435 -36.25 3.18 -4.07
CA ILE A 435 -37.17 2.66 -3.05
C ILE A 435 -38.50 3.43 -3.07
N THR A 436 -38.45 4.75 -3.20
CA THR A 436 -39.65 5.63 -3.16
C THR A 436 -40.54 5.49 -4.38
N ILE A 437 -39.95 5.27 -5.56
CA ILE A 437 -40.68 5.11 -6.83
C ILE A 437 -41.34 3.73 -6.90
N ILE A 438 -40.58 2.66 -6.67
CA ILE A 438 -41.07 1.29 -6.90
C ILE A 438 -41.91 0.77 -5.74
N ARG A 439 -41.52 1.07 -4.49
CA ARG A 439 -42.19 0.64 -3.24
C ARG A 439 -42.65 -0.81 -3.26
N SER A 440 -41.68 -1.72 -3.29
CA SER A 440 -41.89 -3.14 -3.10
C SER A 440 -42.43 -3.46 -1.70
N GLU A 441 -43.16 -4.57 -1.61
CA GLU A 441 -43.55 -5.12 -0.30
C GLU A 441 -42.29 -5.44 0.55
N PRO A 442 -42.20 -4.92 1.79
CA PRO A 442 -40.98 -4.99 2.60
C PRO A 442 -40.42 -6.41 2.81
N THR A 443 -41.29 -7.38 3.11
CA THR A 443 -40.88 -8.76 3.38
C THR A 443 -40.31 -9.42 2.12
N THR A 444 -40.97 -9.20 0.98
CA THR A 444 -40.56 -9.70 -0.32
C THR A 444 -39.19 -9.16 -0.70
N PHE A 445 -38.96 -7.85 -0.54
CA PHE A 445 -37.66 -7.26 -0.81
C PHE A 445 -36.57 -7.84 0.08
N TYR A 446 -36.83 -8.00 1.38
CA TYR A 446 -35.89 -8.62 2.32
C TYR A 446 -35.43 -10.00 1.84
N PHE A 447 -36.37 -10.90 1.50
CA PHE A 447 -36.01 -12.24 1.03
C PHE A 447 -35.26 -12.22 -0.30
N LEU A 448 -35.63 -11.32 -1.23
CA LEU A 448 -34.90 -11.18 -2.49
C LEU A 448 -33.46 -10.70 -2.27
N HIS A 449 -33.25 -9.73 -1.36
CA HIS A 449 -31.92 -9.28 -0.99
C HIS A 449 -31.11 -10.39 -0.30
N ALA A 450 -31.72 -11.16 0.61
CA ALA A 450 -31.06 -12.30 1.26
C ALA A 450 -30.63 -13.38 0.23
N ILE A 451 -31.49 -13.70 -0.74
CA ILE A 451 -31.16 -14.60 -1.85
C ILE A 451 -30.02 -14.01 -2.70
N ALA A 452 -30.07 -12.72 -3.01
CA ALA A 452 -29.03 -12.05 -3.80
C ALA A 452 -27.66 -12.07 -3.09
N LEU A 453 -27.60 -11.87 -1.77
CA LEU A 453 -26.37 -12.00 -0.99
C LEU A 453 -25.81 -13.42 -1.05
N ALA A 454 -26.66 -14.44 -0.84
CA ALA A 454 -26.24 -15.84 -0.86
C ALA A 454 -25.81 -16.30 -2.26
N LEU A 455 -26.54 -15.91 -3.30
CA LEU A 455 -26.18 -16.20 -4.69
C LEU A 455 -24.90 -15.46 -5.11
N GLY A 456 -24.77 -14.19 -4.73
CA GLY A 456 -23.56 -13.40 -4.98
C GLY A 456 -22.34 -14.01 -4.28
N SER A 457 -22.49 -14.46 -3.04
CA SER A 457 -21.44 -15.19 -2.30
C SER A 457 -21.05 -16.48 -3.01
N LEU A 458 -22.03 -17.25 -3.50
CA LEU A 458 -21.78 -18.46 -4.28
C LEU A 458 -21.03 -18.15 -5.59
N ILE A 459 -21.41 -17.09 -6.31
CA ILE A 459 -20.70 -16.67 -7.53
C ILE A 459 -19.27 -16.25 -7.19
N LEU A 460 -19.08 -15.37 -6.19
CA LEU A 460 -17.75 -14.93 -5.74
C LEU A 460 -16.88 -16.10 -5.31
N SER A 461 -17.45 -17.17 -4.73
CA SER A 461 -16.69 -18.34 -4.34
C SER A 461 -15.97 -19.06 -5.51
N PHE A 462 -16.44 -18.86 -6.75
CA PHE A 462 -15.82 -19.43 -7.94
C PHE A 462 -14.93 -18.44 -8.71
N ILE A 463 -15.23 -17.13 -8.67
CA ILE A 463 -14.52 -16.13 -9.49
C ILE A 463 -13.47 -15.32 -8.71
N ALA A 464 -13.67 -15.14 -7.41
CA ALA A 464 -12.86 -14.28 -6.55
C ALA A 464 -13.03 -14.70 -5.09
N GLU A 465 -12.60 -15.93 -4.75
CA GLU A 465 -12.92 -16.55 -3.46
C GLU A 465 -12.45 -15.70 -2.27
N GLY A 466 -11.33 -14.98 -2.39
CA GLY A 466 -10.82 -14.06 -1.36
C GLY A 466 -11.76 -12.90 -1.00
N PHE A 467 -12.73 -12.56 -1.85
CA PHE A 467 -13.77 -11.54 -1.59
C PHE A 467 -15.09 -12.13 -1.11
N SER A 468 -15.25 -13.45 -1.16
CA SER A 468 -16.54 -14.11 -0.89
C SER A 468 -17.08 -13.83 0.52
N TYR A 469 -16.20 -13.57 1.49
CA TYR A 469 -16.57 -13.27 2.87
C TYR A 469 -17.42 -11.99 2.98
N VAL A 470 -17.22 -11.03 2.07
CA VAL A 470 -17.94 -9.75 2.02
C VAL A 470 -19.44 -9.97 1.87
N LEU A 471 -19.85 -11.03 1.18
CA LEU A 471 -21.26 -11.38 1.00
C LEU A 471 -21.71 -12.53 1.92
N ILE A 472 -20.81 -13.46 2.28
CA ILE A 472 -21.20 -14.63 3.07
C ILE A 472 -21.66 -14.28 4.48
N LEU A 473 -21.02 -13.31 5.13
CA LEU A 473 -21.32 -12.93 6.51
C LEU A 473 -22.68 -12.21 6.61
N PRO A 474 -22.97 -11.22 5.74
CA PRO A 474 -24.32 -10.69 5.60
C PRO A 474 -25.35 -11.76 5.21
N ALA A 475 -25.02 -12.67 4.28
CA ALA A 475 -25.94 -13.73 3.85
C ALA A 475 -26.27 -14.71 4.98
N PHE A 476 -25.28 -15.09 5.79
CA PHE A 476 -25.47 -15.95 6.96
C PHE A 476 -26.41 -15.30 7.97
N THR A 477 -26.17 -14.02 8.29
CA THR A 477 -27.04 -13.25 9.19
C THR A 477 -28.46 -13.13 8.61
N ALA A 478 -28.58 -12.87 7.30
CA ALA A 478 -29.85 -12.81 6.60
C ALA A 478 -30.59 -14.16 6.60
N SER A 479 -29.87 -15.29 6.56
CA SER A 479 -30.45 -16.63 6.68
C SER A 479 -31.05 -16.87 8.07
N LEU A 480 -30.32 -16.56 9.15
CA LEU A 480 -30.83 -16.66 10.52
C LEU A 480 -32.07 -15.77 10.72
N ALA A 481 -32.00 -14.53 10.24
CA ALA A 481 -33.12 -13.60 10.31
C ALA A 481 -34.30 -14.01 9.42
N SER A 482 -34.05 -14.68 8.28
CA SER A 482 -35.10 -15.27 7.42
C SER A 482 -35.84 -16.38 8.15
N PHE A 483 -35.13 -17.24 8.86
CA PHE A 483 -35.73 -18.32 9.66
C PHE A 483 -36.63 -17.75 10.78
N LEU A 484 -36.16 -16.71 11.49
CA LEU A 484 -36.94 -16.01 12.52
C LEU A 484 -38.23 -15.39 11.96
N LEU A 485 -38.17 -14.75 10.79
CA LEU A 485 -39.35 -14.15 10.13
C LEU A 485 -40.35 -15.20 9.65
N ALA A 486 -39.86 -16.36 9.22
CA ALA A 486 -40.68 -17.48 8.75
C ALA A 486 -41.42 -18.19 9.89
N GLY A 487 -40.81 -18.29 11.08
CA GLY A 487 -41.41 -18.90 12.27
C GLY A 487 -42.42 -18.01 13.01
N ASN A 488 -42.30 -16.68 12.93
CA ASN A 488 -43.03 -15.74 13.79
C ASN A 488 -44.03 -14.83 13.05
N ASN A 489 -44.98 -15.45 12.36
CA ASN A 489 -45.89 -14.75 11.43
C ASN A 489 -46.75 -13.65 12.09
N ARG A 490 -47.16 -13.82 13.35
CA ARG A 490 -47.95 -12.81 14.10
C ARG A 490 -47.17 -11.52 14.40
N ASN A 491 -45.86 -11.62 14.63
CA ASN A 491 -45.00 -10.51 15.05
C ASN A 491 -44.13 -9.96 13.92
N ARG A 492 -44.33 -10.42 12.68
CA ARG A 492 -43.44 -10.12 11.55
C ARG A 492 -43.24 -8.63 11.30
N ARG A 493 -44.29 -7.80 11.43
CA ARG A 493 -44.20 -6.34 11.26
C ARG A 493 -43.27 -5.66 12.28
N LEU A 494 -43.15 -6.24 13.48
CA LEU A 494 -42.26 -5.76 14.54
C LEU A 494 -40.84 -6.33 14.37
N LEU A 495 -40.71 -7.57 13.90
CA LEU A 495 -39.42 -8.25 13.74
C LEU A 495 -38.64 -7.80 12.50
N LEU A 496 -39.31 -7.45 11.39
CA LEU A 496 -38.64 -7.12 10.14
C LEU A 496 -37.61 -5.97 10.27
N PRO A 497 -37.92 -4.83 10.92
CA PRO A 497 -36.91 -3.78 11.11
C PRO A 497 -35.70 -4.25 11.91
N VAL A 498 -35.90 -5.11 12.92
CA VAL A 498 -34.80 -5.68 13.71
C VAL A 498 -33.92 -6.58 12.83
N CYS A 499 -34.54 -7.44 12.02
CA CYS A 499 -33.81 -8.27 11.05
C CYS A 499 -32.99 -7.43 10.06
N CYS A 500 -33.58 -6.36 9.50
CA CYS A 500 -32.88 -5.43 8.61
C CYS A 500 -31.66 -4.79 9.29
N VAL A 501 -31.81 -4.32 10.54
CA VAL A 501 -30.71 -3.73 11.31
C VAL A 501 -29.61 -4.75 11.60
N LEU A 502 -29.96 -6.00 11.95
CA LEU A 502 -28.98 -7.05 12.18
C LEU A 502 -28.17 -7.37 10.91
N VAL A 503 -28.84 -7.46 9.76
CA VAL A 503 -28.16 -7.68 8.47
C VAL A 503 -27.29 -6.47 8.13
N THR A 504 -27.76 -5.24 8.30
CA THR A 504 -26.94 -4.04 8.08
C THR A 504 -25.74 -3.96 9.03
N ALA A 505 -25.88 -4.36 10.29
CA ALA A 505 -24.77 -4.42 11.23
C ALA A 505 -23.72 -5.46 10.78
N ALA A 506 -24.15 -6.65 10.35
CA ALA A 506 -23.25 -7.66 9.77
C ALA A 506 -22.57 -7.18 8.48
N THR A 507 -23.28 -6.46 7.61
CA THR A 507 -22.70 -5.81 6.43
C THR A 507 -21.71 -4.72 6.82
N SER A 508 -21.99 -3.94 7.87
CA SER A 508 -21.09 -2.90 8.36
C SER A 508 -19.75 -3.48 8.83
N LEU A 509 -19.78 -4.62 9.53
CA LEU A 509 -18.58 -5.32 10.02
C LEU A 509 -17.57 -5.62 8.91
N VAL A 510 -18.03 -5.93 7.70
CA VAL A 510 -17.15 -6.27 6.56
C VAL A 510 -16.89 -5.09 5.62
N LEU A 511 -17.81 -4.13 5.51
CA LEU A 511 -17.69 -3.03 4.54
C LEU A 511 -17.00 -1.77 5.09
N VAL A 512 -17.18 -1.44 6.38
CA VAL A 512 -16.53 -0.26 6.97
C VAL A 512 -15.00 -0.31 6.86
N PRO A 513 -14.30 -1.44 7.10
CA PRO A 513 -12.85 -1.52 6.93
C PRO A 513 -12.45 -1.26 5.47
N LEU A 514 -13.19 -1.83 4.51
CA LEU A 514 -12.95 -1.61 3.08
C LEU A 514 -13.13 -0.13 2.70
N ILE A 515 -14.20 0.51 3.19
CA ILE A 515 -14.47 1.93 2.96
C ILE A 515 -13.35 2.82 3.54
N LYS A 516 -12.78 2.43 4.69
CA LYS A 516 -11.71 3.17 5.36
C LYS A 516 -10.36 3.05 4.62
N PHE A 517 -9.98 1.85 4.19
CA PHE A 517 -8.62 1.59 3.70
C PHE A 517 -8.47 1.63 2.18
N LEU A 518 -9.54 1.45 1.38
CA LEU A 518 -9.45 1.57 -0.08
C LEU A 518 -9.03 2.96 -0.57
N PRO A 519 -9.52 4.09 0.00
CA PRO A 519 -9.12 5.42 -0.43
C PRO A 519 -7.60 5.70 -0.35
N PRO A 520 -6.91 5.54 0.80
CA PRO A 520 -5.47 5.74 0.84
C PRO A 520 -4.73 4.74 -0.06
N ALA A 521 -5.23 3.50 -0.22
CA ALA A 521 -4.57 2.49 -1.06
C ALA A 521 -4.62 2.80 -2.58
N LEU A 522 -5.75 3.32 -3.07
CA LEU A 522 -6.08 3.41 -4.51
C LEU A 522 -6.26 4.82 -5.06
N GLY A 523 -6.47 5.82 -4.20
CA GLY A 523 -6.79 7.20 -4.60
C GLY A 523 -8.20 7.36 -5.16
N VAL A 524 -8.60 8.60 -5.46
CA VAL A 524 -9.98 8.97 -5.82
C VAL A 524 -10.44 8.39 -7.15
N PHE A 525 -9.53 8.20 -8.10
CA PHE A 525 -9.87 7.70 -9.43
C PHE A 525 -10.38 6.26 -9.41
N ALA A 526 -9.66 5.37 -8.72
CA ALA A 526 -10.01 3.95 -8.66
C ALA A 526 -11.02 3.65 -7.54
N SER A 527 -11.00 4.38 -6.41
CA SER A 527 -11.90 4.09 -5.29
C SER A 527 -13.34 4.55 -5.50
N SER A 528 -13.60 5.63 -6.26
CA SER A 528 -14.94 6.21 -6.44
C SER A 528 -16.05 5.23 -6.89
N PRO A 529 -15.88 4.45 -7.99
CA PRO A 529 -16.90 3.48 -8.40
C PRO A 529 -17.06 2.34 -7.38
N ILE A 530 -15.98 1.92 -6.74
CA ILE A 530 -15.99 0.85 -5.72
C ILE A 530 -16.76 1.33 -4.48
N LEU A 531 -16.48 2.52 -3.98
CA LEU A 531 -17.18 3.10 -2.83
C LEU A 531 -18.68 3.27 -3.11
N SER A 532 -19.06 3.69 -4.32
CA SER A 532 -20.48 3.75 -4.71
C SER A 532 -21.16 2.40 -4.56
N PHE A 533 -20.51 1.32 -5.00
CA PHE A 533 -20.99 -0.05 -4.81
C PHE A 533 -21.05 -0.47 -3.34
N LEU A 534 -20.01 -0.20 -2.55
CA LEU A 534 -19.97 -0.56 -1.13
C LEU A 534 -21.05 0.18 -0.33
N VAL A 535 -21.29 1.46 -0.62
CA VAL A 535 -22.35 2.26 0.02
C VAL A 535 -23.74 1.71 -0.35
N VAL A 536 -23.98 1.37 -1.61
CA VAL A 536 -25.26 0.75 -2.01
C VAL A 536 -25.46 -0.58 -1.30
N LEU A 537 -24.42 -1.41 -1.23
CA LEU A 537 -24.48 -2.70 -0.55
C LEU A 537 -24.74 -2.56 0.95
N LEU A 538 -24.18 -1.53 1.59
CA LEU A 538 -24.42 -1.18 2.99
C LEU A 538 -25.88 -0.77 3.24
N LEU A 539 -26.49 -0.02 2.33
CA LEU A 539 -27.84 0.54 2.48
C LEU A 539 -28.96 -0.44 2.08
N LEU A 540 -28.69 -1.39 1.19
CA LEU A 540 -29.67 -2.33 0.66
C LEU A 540 -30.50 -3.08 1.72
N PRO A 541 -29.92 -3.61 2.83
CA PRO A 541 -30.71 -4.32 3.83
C PRO A 541 -31.73 -3.42 4.56
N LEU A 542 -31.57 -2.10 4.51
CA LEU A 542 -32.48 -1.12 5.11
C LEU A 542 -33.67 -0.75 4.21
N ALA A 543 -33.66 -1.14 2.94
CA ALA A 543 -34.73 -0.80 2.00
C ALA A 543 -36.15 -1.18 2.46
N PRO A 544 -36.39 -2.34 3.12
CA PRO A 544 -37.70 -2.69 3.70
C PRO A 544 -38.17 -1.71 4.79
N VAL A 545 -37.24 -1.18 5.58
CA VAL A 545 -37.55 -0.20 6.64
C VAL A 545 -37.87 1.15 6.00
N VAL A 546 -37.04 1.58 5.05
CA VAL A 546 -37.23 2.85 4.34
C VAL A 546 -38.53 2.87 3.53
N SER A 547 -38.91 1.75 2.88
CA SER A 547 -40.15 1.69 2.09
C SER A 547 -41.41 1.88 2.92
N SER A 548 -41.34 1.61 4.23
CA SER A 548 -42.43 1.84 5.20
C SER A 548 -42.57 3.30 5.66
N LEU A 549 -41.59 4.16 5.36
CA LEU A 549 -41.60 5.57 5.75
C LEU A 549 -42.50 6.41 4.84
N ALA A 550 -43.01 7.52 5.38
CA ALA A 550 -43.79 8.49 4.61
C ALA A 550 -42.91 9.17 3.55
N ARG A 551 -43.46 9.43 2.35
CA ARG A 551 -42.71 10.09 1.25
C ARG A 551 -42.05 11.40 1.66
N PRO A 552 -42.71 12.31 2.40
CA PRO A 552 -42.09 13.57 2.81
C PRO A 552 -40.83 13.38 3.67
N VAL A 553 -40.77 12.32 4.48
CA VAL A 553 -39.59 11.99 5.29
C VAL A 553 -38.43 11.57 4.39
N ILE A 554 -38.68 10.67 3.43
CA ILE A 554 -37.65 10.23 2.48
C ILE A 554 -37.18 11.40 1.61
N SER A 555 -38.10 12.23 1.13
CA SER A 555 -37.77 13.45 0.37
C SER A 555 -36.92 14.43 1.19
N GLY A 556 -37.20 14.58 2.49
CA GLY A 556 -36.36 15.36 3.41
C GLY A 556 -34.94 14.82 3.51
N PHE A 557 -34.77 13.49 3.65
CA PHE A 557 -33.45 12.86 3.64
C PHE A 557 -32.73 13.04 2.30
N CYS A 558 -33.41 12.83 1.17
CA CYS A 558 -32.81 13.07 -0.15
C CYS A 558 -32.36 14.53 -0.31
N PHE A 559 -33.13 15.49 0.21
CA PHE A 559 -32.74 16.90 0.20
C PHE A 559 -31.50 17.17 1.04
N LEU A 560 -31.41 16.61 2.26
CA LEU A 560 -30.23 16.74 3.12
C LEU A 560 -28.98 16.11 2.48
N LEU A 561 -29.12 14.90 1.91
CA LEU A 561 -28.03 14.23 1.20
C LEU A 561 -27.60 15.02 -0.04
N LEU A 562 -28.54 15.59 -0.78
CA LEU A 562 -28.25 16.42 -1.95
C LEU A 562 -27.52 17.70 -1.53
N ALA A 563 -27.97 18.37 -0.46
CA ALA A 563 -27.28 19.53 0.09
C ALA A 563 -25.86 19.17 0.54
N GLY A 564 -25.68 18.01 1.17
CA GLY A 564 -24.36 17.48 1.53
C GLY A 564 -23.49 17.18 0.32
N ALA A 565 -24.04 16.57 -0.74
CA ALA A 565 -23.31 16.26 -1.97
C ALA A 565 -22.89 17.53 -2.72
N VAL A 566 -23.78 18.52 -2.80
CA VAL A 566 -23.48 19.82 -3.40
C VAL A 566 -22.44 20.58 -2.58
N TRP A 567 -22.58 20.59 -1.26
CA TRP A 567 -21.58 21.19 -0.36
C TRP A 567 -20.22 20.51 -0.52
N SER A 568 -20.18 19.18 -0.50
CA SER A 568 -18.96 18.39 -0.68
C SER A 568 -18.30 18.61 -2.03
N GLY A 569 -19.09 18.63 -3.12
CA GLY A 569 -18.57 18.90 -4.45
C GLY A 569 -18.06 20.33 -4.57
N TYR A 570 -18.75 21.31 -3.98
CA TYR A 570 -18.26 22.68 -3.91
C TYR A 570 -16.95 22.79 -3.12
N THR A 571 -16.85 22.12 -1.97
CA THR A 571 -15.62 22.13 -1.15
C THR A 571 -14.48 21.40 -1.86
N ALA A 572 -14.74 20.30 -2.57
CA ALA A 572 -13.73 19.60 -3.36
C ALA A 572 -13.15 20.52 -4.44
N VAL A 573 -13.99 21.12 -5.29
CA VAL A 573 -13.58 22.05 -6.36
C VAL A 573 -12.88 23.31 -5.83
N LYS A 574 -13.17 23.72 -4.59
CA LYS A 574 -12.51 24.87 -3.95
C LYS A 574 -11.24 24.51 -3.20
N SER A 575 -11.04 23.23 -2.87
CA SER A 575 -9.84 22.77 -2.19
C SER A 575 -8.71 22.70 -3.20
N PRO A 576 -7.50 23.19 -2.86
CA PRO A 576 -6.38 23.02 -3.75
C PRO A 576 -6.04 21.53 -3.88
N SER A 577 -5.65 21.08 -5.07
CA SER A 577 -5.20 19.69 -5.24
C SER A 577 -3.89 19.43 -4.49
N PHE A 578 -3.05 20.45 -4.35
CA PHE A 578 -1.76 20.36 -3.69
C PHE A 578 -1.64 21.37 -2.53
N SER A 579 -1.08 20.90 -1.42
CA SER A 579 -0.82 21.70 -0.21
C SER A 579 0.59 21.42 0.32
N SER A 580 0.98 22.01 1.46
CA SER A 580 2.22 21.63 2.14
C SER A 580 2.21 20.18 2.63
N ASP A 581 1.02 19.64 2.91
CA ASP A 581 0.81 18.33 3.51
C ASP A 581 0.49 17.28 2.43
N ALA A 582 -0.06 17.71 1.29
CA ALA A 582 -0.25 16.93 0.08
C ALA A 582 0.49 17.59 -1.11
N PRO A 583 1.84 17.62 -1.13
CA PRO A 583 2.61 18.36 -2.13
C PRO A 583 2.59 17.69 -3.51
N GLN A 584 2.74 18.49 -4.55
CA GLN A 584 3.02 18.00 -5.90
C GLN A 584 4.43 17.39 -5.96
N HIS A 585 4.56 16.20 -6.53
CA HIS A 585 5.84 15.53 -6.67
C HIS A 585 6.61 16.06 -7.90
N ILE A 586 7.63 16.89 -7.66
CA ILE A 586 8.45 17.54 -8.70
C ILE A 586 9.96 17.31 -8.45
N ASN A 587 10.60 16.63 -9.39
CA ASN A 587 12.04 16.36 -9.37
C ASN A 587 12.80 17.25 -10.36
N LEU A 588 13.99 17.67 -9.96
CA LEU A 588 14.95 18.40 -10.77
C LEU A 588 16.09 17.46 -11.21
N THR A 589 16.29 17.30 -12.52
CA THR A 589 17.41 16.53 -13.08
C THR A 589 18.34 17.47 -13.84
N TYR A 590 19.48 17.81 -13.25
CA TYR A 590 20.55 18.58 -13.90
C TYR A 590 21.35 17.67 -14.84
N PHE A 591 21.67 18.15 -16.03
CA PHE A 591 22.42 17.41 -17.03
C PHE A 591 23.58 18.25 -17.59
N GLU A 592 24.77 17.66 -17.64
CA GLU A 592 25.97 18.26 -18.21
C GLU A 592 26.75 17.23 -19.04
N ALA A 593 27.10 17.58 -20.29
CA ALA A 593 27.93 16.77 -21.16
C ALA A 593 29.33 17.38 -21.33
N ALA A 594 30.37 16.56 -21.31
CA ALA A 594 31.77 17.01 -21.36
C ALA A 594 32.13 17.75 -22.67
N ASN A 595 31.48 17.42 -23.77
CA ASN A 595 31.71 17.97 -25.11
C ASN A 595 30.79 19.16 -25.45
N ARG A 596 30.04 19.67 -24.47
CA ARG A 596 29.16 20.83 -24.62
C ARG A 596 29.61 21.95 -23.69
N ASP A 597 29.36 23.20 -24.12
CA ASP A 597 29.63 24.39 -23.33
C ASP A 597 28.42 24.85 -22.49
N ASP A 598 27.25 24.26 -22.74
CA ASP A 598 26.00 24.50 -22.02
C ASP A 598 25.65 23.36 -21.06
N ALA A 599 24.68 23.61 -20.19
CA ALA A 599 24.06 22.62 -19.31
C ALA A 599 22.55 22.77 -19.32
N GLN A 600 21.85 21.71 -18.93
CA GLN A 600 20.39 21.64 -18.98
C GLN A 600 19.81 21.24 -17.63
N ILE A 601 18.57 21.64 -17.38
CA ILE A 601 17.77 21.24 -16.23
C ILE A 601 16.42 20.73 -16.71
N GLU A 602 16.16 19.45 -16.47
CA GLU A 602 14.83 18.86 -16.61
C GLU A 602 14.04 19.09 -15.32
N ILE A 603 12.82 19.58 -15.46
CA ILE A 603 11.85 19.67 -14.37
C ILE A 603 10.73 18.68 -14.68
N SER A 604 10.60 17.65 -13.86
CA SER A 604 9.66 16.56 -14.09
C SER A 604 8.58 16.54 -13.01
N SER A 605 7.33 16.43 -13.42
CA SER A 605 6.18 16.25 -12.54
C SER A 605 5.68 14.82 -12.64
N TRP A 606 5.42 14.18 -11.49
CA TRP A 606 4.78 12.86 -11.45
C TRP A 606 3.25 12.95 -11.58
N GLU A 607 2.69 14.13 -11.31
CA GLU A 607 1.25 14.36 -11.22
C GLU A 607 0.94 15.82 -11.56
N GLY A 608 0.01 16.05 -12.49
CA GLY A 608 -0.34 17.39 -12.94
C GLY A 608 0.76 18.15 -13.67
N ASP A 609 0.36 19.34 -14.13
CA ASP A 609 1.23 20.24 -14.87
C ASP A 609 2.22 20.98 -13.98
N LEU A 610 3.35 21.39 -14.56
CA LEU A 610 4.34 22.18 -13.85
C LEU A 610 3.80 23.57 -13.49
N PRO A 611 3.99 24.04 -12.23
CA PRO A 611 3.57 25.37 -11.83
C PRO A 611 4.26 26.45 -12.67
N GLN A 612 3.48 27.37 -13.26
CA GLN A 612 4.01 28.49 -14.05
C GLN A 612 4.98 29.39 -13.25
N ARG A 613 4.80 29.48 -11.92
CA ARG A 613 5.75 30.18 -11.03
C ARG A 613 7.14 29.54 -11.01
N LEU A 614 7.25 28.24 -11.28
CA LEU A 614 8.50 27.51 -11.29
C LEU A 614 9.21 27.66 -12.64
N ILE A 615 8.46 27.61 -13.75
CA ILE A 615 9.02 27.53 -15.11
C ILE A 615 9.02 28.86 -15.88
N GLY A 616 8.20 29.85 -15.50
CA GLY A 616 7.90 31.02 -16.32
C GLY A 616 9.09 31.97 -16.58
N ASN A 617 10.14 31.89 -15.76
CA ASN A 617 11.36 32.69 -15.91
C ASN A 617 12.56 31.86 -16.39
N LEU A 618 12.35 30.60 -16.77
CA LEU A 618 13.41 29.73 -17.27
C LEU A 618 13.41 29.75 -18.79
N ASP A 619 14.60 29.77 -19.38
CA ASP A 619 14.78 29.72 -20.83
C ASP A 619 14.59 28.28 -21.32
N PRO A 620 13.53 27.97 -22.10
CA PRO A 620 13.30 26.62 -22.60
C PRO A 620 14.43 26.17 -23.53
N PHE A 621 14.77 24.88 -23.47
CA PHE A 621 15.75 24.27 -24.37
C PHE A 621 15.01 23.51 -25.49
N PRO A 622 14.92 24.05 -26.72
CA PRO A 622 14.04 23.53 -27.78
C PRO A 622 14.49 22.19 -28.37
N GLU A 623 15.77 21.82 -28.24
CA GLU A 623 16.39 20.64 -28.88
C GLU A 623 16.62 19.49 -27.89
N ALA A 624 15.67 19.24 -26.98
CA ALA A 624 15.83 18.18 -25.96
C ALA A 624 16.08 16.78 -26.57
N SER A 625 15.58 16.51 -27.79
CA SER A 625 15.84 15.29 -28.55
C SER A 625 17.30 15.11 -28.97
N ASP A 626 18.05 16.20 -29.03
CA ASP A 626 19.41 16.23 -29.54
C ASP A 626 20.43 16.00 -28.42
N LEU A 627 19.95 15.89 -27.18
CA LEU A 627 20.78 15.53 -26.03
C LEU A 627 21.18 14.05 -26.10
N PRO A 628 22.45 13.72 -25.83
CA PRO A 628 22.94 12.34 -25.85
C PRO A 628 22.37 11.47 -24.71
N TYR A 629 21.71 12.10 -23.73
CA TYR A 629 21.00 11.43 -22.65
C TYR A 629 19.49 11.77 -22.75
N PRO A 630 18.60 10.76 -22.73
CA PRO A 630 17.18 11.01 -22.86
C PRO A 630 16.63 11.67 -21.59
N LEU A 631 16.33 12.96 -21.69
CA LEU A 631 15.57 13.71 -20.68
C LEU A 631 14.08 13.78 -21.09
N GLY A 632 13.21 14.11 -20.14
CA GLY A 632 11.80 14.37 -20.40
C GLY A 632 11.56 15.66 -21.21
N PRO A 633 10.28 16.01 -21.46
CA PRO A 633 9.92 17.08 -22.39
C PRO A 633 10.12 18.50 -21.84
N SER A 634 10.28 18.68 -20.52
CA SER A 634 10.37 19.99 -19.87
C SER A 634 11.81 20.31 -19.48
N VAL A 635 12.61 20.69 -20.49
CA VAL A 635 14.04 20.99 -20.35
C VAL A 635 14.28 22.49 -20.52
N PHE A 636 15.13 23.05 -19.66
CA PHE A 636 15.52 24.44 -19.66
C PHE A 636 17.04 24.58 -19.66
N THR A 637 17.53 25.72 -20.09
CA THR A 637 18.96 26.07 -20.02
C THR A 637 19.37 26.28 -18.56
N ALA A 638 20.55 25.81 -18.17
CA ALA A 638 21.09 25.94 -16.83
C ALA A 638 22.55 26.41 -16.84
N PRO A 639 23.02 27.11 -15.80
CA PRO A 639 24.43 27.46 -15.66
C PRO A 639 25.27 26.20 -15.48
N ARG A 640 26.38 26.13 -16.22
CA ARG A 640 27.31 25.00 -16.14
C ARG A 640 28.02 24.95 -14.78
N ALA A 641 27.98 23.79 -14.15
CA ALA A 641 28.57 23.53 -12.83
C ALA A 641 29.95 22.87 -12.88
N GLN A 642 30.37 22.35 -14.04
CA GLN A 642 31.66 21.65 -14.23
C GLN A 642 31.81 20.45 -13.30
N LEU A 643 30.75 19.65 -13.23
CA LEU A 643 30.73 18.46 -12.37
C LEU A 643 31.74 17.42 -12.84
N ALA A 644 32.45 16.81 -11.88
CA ALA A 644 33.41 15.75 -12.17
C ALA A 644 32.69 14.47 -12.64
N SER A 645 33.01 14.01 -13.84
CA SER A 645 32.54 12.73 -14.37
C SER A 645 33.27 11.54 -13.73
N PRO A 646 32.63 10.36 -13.64
CA PRO A 646 33.29 9.14 -13.19
C PRO A 646 34.55 8.83 -14.00
N HIS A 647 35.52 8.20 -13.33
CA HIS A 647 36.78 7.80 -13.94
C HIS A 647 36.65 6.38 -14.51
N LEU A 648 37.20 6.19 -15.71
CA LEU A 648 37.35 4.88 -16.34
C LEU A 648 38.83 4.69 -16.68
N GLU A 649 39.41 3.60 -16.18
CA GLU A 649 40.80 3.20 -16.43
C GLU A 649 40.81 1.91 -17.25
N LEU A 650 41.52 1.88 -18.38
CA LEU A 650 41.75 0.64 -19.13
C LEU A 650 42.90 -0.14 -18.49
N LEU A 651 42.62 -1.32 -17.93
CA LEU A 651 43.59 -2.15 -17.22
C LEU A 651 44.25 -3.20 -18.12
N LYS A 652 43.45 -3.82 -19.00
CA LYS A 652 43.92 -4.89 -19.88
C LYS A 652 43.11 -4.88 -21.17
N TRP A 653 43.82 -5.14 -22.27
CA TRP A 653 43.21 -5.35 -23.58
C TRP A 653 43.60 -6.73 -24.10
N ASN A 654 42.66 -7.45 -24.70
CA ASN A 654 42.93 -8.69 -25.41
C ASN A 654 42.11 -8.73 -26.71
N THR A 655 42.72 -9.24 -27.78
CA THR A 655 42.04 -9.45 -29.07
C THR A 655 42.28 -10.89 -29.50
N THR A 656 41.22 -11.66 -29.70
CA THR A 656 41.28 -13.03 -30.21
C THR A 656 40.37 -13.18 -31.42
N GLY A 657 40.97 -13.24 -32.62
CA GLY A 657 40.20 -13.26 -33.87
C GLY A 657 39.43 -11.95 -34.06
N HIS A 658 38.10 -12.05 -34.13
CA HIS A 658 37.18 -10.89 -34.24
C HIS A 658 36.60 -10.44 -32.90
N THR A 659 37.00 -11.07 -31.79
CA THR A 659 36.51 -10.74 -30.45
C THR A 659 37.53 -9.89 -29.71
N HIS A 660 37.05 -8.80 -29.13
CA HIS A 660 37.84 -7.85 -28.37
C HIS A 660 37.35 -7.83 -26.92
N ASP A 661 38.30 -7.84 -25.98
CA ASP A 661 38.07 -7.78 -24.55
C ASP A 661 38.80 -6.58 -23.95
N ALA A 662 38.08 -5.74 -23.21
CA ALA A 662 38.66 -4.65 -22.44
C ALA A 662 38.30 -4.83 -20.96
N LYS A 663 39.30 -5.09 -20.12
CA LYS A 663 39.16 -5.01 -18.67
C LYS A 663 39.35 -3.56 -18.24
N ILE A 664 38.32 -2.98 -17.64
CA ILE A 664 38.28 -1.59 -17.23
C ILE A 664 38.01 -1.49 -15.72
N ARG A 665 38.45 -0.40 -15.10
CA ARG A 665 38.10 -0.04 -13.72
C ARG A 665 37.30 1.24 -13.69
N LEU A 666 36.14 1.18 -13.07
CA LEU A 666 35.24 2.30 -12.85
C LEU A 666 35.47 2.86 -11.45
N ARG A 667 35.70 4.17 -11.32
CA ARG A 667 35.78 4.84 -10.01
C ARG A 667 34.77 5.99 -9.94
N PRO A 668 33.96 6.06 -8.88
CA PRO A 668 33.02 7.15 -8.70
C PRO A 668 33.75 8.41 -8.25
N THR A 669 33.15 9.59 -8.50
CA THR A 669 33.64 10.86 -7.93
C THR A 669 33.03 11.19 -6.56
N ALA A 670 31.98 10.46 -6.18
CA ALA A 670 31.36 10.51 -4.86
C ALA A 670 30.77 9.13 -4.52
N LEU A 671 30.78 8.72 -3.25
CA LEU A 671 30.30 7.40 -2.81
C LEU A 671 28.86 7.06 -3.26
N SER A 672 27.97 8.05 -3.30
CA SER A 672 26.58 7.88 -3.75
C SER A 672 26.40 7.96 -5.28
N GLN A 673 27.48 8.05 -6.05
CA GLN A 673 27.38 8.15 -7.52
C GLN A 673 27.10 6.78 -8.14
N GLU A 674 26.01 6.69 -8.88
CA GLU A 674 25.77 5.57 -9.79
C GLU A 674 26.56 5.80 -11.08
N ILE A 675 27.15 4.74 -11.64
CA ILE A 675 27.86 4.81 -12.92
C ILE A 675 27.08 4.01 -13.95
N GLN A 676 26.74 4.63 -15.07
CA GLN A 676 26.09 3.99 -16.19
C GLN A 676 27.02 4.00 -17.41
N ILE A 677 27.09 2.86 -18.11
CA ILE A 677 27.73 2.73 -19.42
C ILE A 677 26.62 2.47 -20.44
N ARG A 678 26.55 3.30 -21.49
CA ARG A 678 25.68 3.06 -22.65
C ARG A 678 26.51 2.75 -23.89
N ILE A 679 26.15 1.67 -24.58
CA ILE A 679 26.84 1.16 -25.76
C ILE A 679 25.80 0.97 -26.87
N ASP A 680 26.12 1.36 -28.10
CA ASP A 680 25.25 1.08 -29.25
C ASP A 680 25.22 -0.42 -29.55
N GLN A 681 24.04 -0.99 -29.76
CA GLN A 681 23.87 -2.41 -30.10
C GLN A 681 24.71 -2.86 -31.31
N ARG A 682 25.03 -1.95 -32.24
CA ARG A 682 25.89 -2.20 -33.40
C ARG A 682 27.33 -2.51 -33.01
N ALA A 683 27.77 -2.15 -31.80
CA ALA A 683 29.06 -2.55 -31.26
C ALA A 683 29.17 -4.08 -31.06
N GLY A 684 28.03 -4.79 -31.00
CA GLY A 684 28.00 -6.25 -30.87
C GLY A 684 28.54 -6.71 -29.52
N LEU A 685 28.14 -6.03 -28.43
CA LEU A 685 28.45 -6.44 -27.05
C LEU A 685 27.93 -7.87 -26.83
N SER A 686 28.85 -8.79 -26.58
CA SER A 686 28.58 -10.23 -26.53
C SER A 686 28.74 -10.83 -25.13
N ARG A 687 29.51 -10.17 -24.25
CA ARG A 687 29.64 -10.58 -22.84
C ARG A 687 30.07 -9.40 -21.97
N VAL A 688 29.57 -9.38 -20.74
CA VAL A 688 30.02 -8.47 -19.68
C VAL A 688 30.33 -9.31 -18.47
N THR A 689 31.55 -9.20 -17.93
CA THR A 689 31.94 -9.91 -16.71
C THR A 689 32.36 -8.93 -15.62
N ALA A 690 31.98 -9.20 -14.39
CA ALA A 690 32.36 -8.43 -13.22
C ALA A 690 32.59 -9.40 -12.07
N LEU A 691 33.67 -9.21 -11.30
CA LEU A 691 33.97 -10.04 -10.12
C LEU A 691 34.02 -11.55 -10.43
N GLY A 692 34.46 -11.91 -11.64
CA GLY A 692 34.51 -13.31 -12.09
C GLY A 692 33.17 -13.92 -12.49
N MET A 693 32.08 -13.13 -12.51
CA MET A 693 30.74 -13.58 -12.90
C MET A 693 30.28 -12.92 -14.20
N ASP A 694 29.53 -13.66 -15.01
CA ASP A 694 28.84 -13.12 -16.18
C ASP A 694 27.61 -12.32 -15.74
N MET A 695 27.50 -11.09 -16.23
CA MET A 695 26.31 -10.27 -16.07
C MET A 695 25.30 -10.59 -17.18
N LEU A 696 24.02 -10.42 -16.87
CA LEU A 696 22.96 -10.45 -17.88
C LEU A 696 23.22 -9.34 -18.91
N LEU A 697 23.18 -9.66 -20.20
CA LEU A 697 23.31 -8.64 -21.24
C LEU A 697 22.05 -7.76 -21.28
N PRO A 698 22.22 -6.43 -21.42
CA PRO A 698 21.11 -5.51 -21.53
C PRO A 698 20.40 -5.65 -22.87
N GLU A 699 19.08 -5.51 -22.86
CA GLU A 699 18.30 -5.31 -24.08
C GLU A 699 18.49 -3.87 -24.59
N PRO A 700 18.52 -3.66 -25.91
CA PRO A 700 18.64 -2.31 -26.47
C PRO A 700 17.35 -1.51 -26.22
N ASP A 701 17.50 -0.22 -25.90
CA ASP A 701 16.38 0.73 -25.86
C ASP A 701 15.88 1.10 -27.27
N LEU A 702 14.87 1.99 -27.35
CA LEU A 702 14.31 2.45 -28.62
C LEU A 702 15.33 3.14 -29.53
N ALA A 703 16.42 3.68 -28.96
CA ALA A 703 17.53 4.29 -29.70
C ALA A 703 18.65 3.27 -30.03
N GLY A 704 18.44 1.98 -29.73
CA GLY A 704 19.42 0.92 -29.94
C GLY A 704 20.54 0.91 -28.90
N GLN A 705 20.40 1.61 -27.77
CA GLN A 705 21.45 1.69 -26.74
C GLN A 705 21.25 0.61 -25.67
N GLN A 706 22.33 -0.08 -25.37
CA GLN A 706 22.45 -1.07 -24.32
C GLN A 706 23.02 -0.43 -23.05
N SER A 707 22.25 -0.48 -21.95
CA SER A 707 22.60 0.21 -20.69
C SER A 707 23.07 -0.75 -19.60
N LEU A 708 24.25 -0.48 -19.04
CA LEU A 708 24.83 -1.16 -17.88
C LEU A 708 24.90 -0.17 -16.72
N LEU A 709 24.23 -0.46 -15.59
CA LEU A 709 24.17 0.41 -14.42
C LEU A 709 24.87 -0.22 -13.22
N PHE A 710 25.76 0.53 -12.58
CA PHE A 710 26.56 0.08 -11.45
C PHE A 710 26.28 0.97 -10.23
N ARG A 711 25.99 0.35 -9.08
CA ARG A 711 25.60 1.03 -7.83
C ARG A 711 26.39 0.50 -6.64
N GLY A 712 26.62 1.36 -5.65
CA GLY A 712 27.40 1.01 -4.46
C GLY A 712 28.88 0.75 -4.76
N ILE A 713 29.44 1.40 -5.78
CA ILE A 713 30.83 1.20 -6.18
C ILE A 713 31.77 1.74 -5.08
N PRO A 714 32.71 0.93 -4.57
CA PRO A 714 33.74 1.39 -3.63
C PRO A 714 34.67 2.47 -4.20
N GLU A 715 35.35 3.23 -3.32
CA GLU A 715 36.27 4.30 -3.74
C GLU A 715 37.47 3.78 -4.55
N ASP A 716 37.95 2.56 -4.25
CA ASP A 716 39.05 1.92 -4.99
C ASP A 716 38.62 1.45 -6.39
N GLY A 717 37.31 1.29 -6.61
CA GLY A 717 36.66 1.10 -7.90
C GLY A 717 36.14 -0.31 -8.14
N LEU A 718 35.36 -0.46 -9.21
CA LEU A 718 34.83 -1.74 -9.69
C LEU A 718 35.52 -2.14 -11.00
N GLU A 719 36.07 -3.35 -11.05
CA GLU A 719 36.64 -3.93 -12.27
C GLU A 719 35.60 -4.74 -13.03
N ILE A 720 35.44 -4.42 -14.32
CA ILE A 720 34.58 -5.15 -15.26
C ILE A 720 35.32 -5.44 -16.56
N THR A 721 34.90 -6.47 -17.28
CA THR A 721 35.40 -6.78 -18.63
C THR A 721 34.25 -6.69 -19.62
N LEU A 722 34.42 -5.90 -20.66
CA LEU A 722 33.50 -5.79 -21.79
C LEU A 722 34.06 -6.61 -22.96
N THR A 723 33.23 -7.46 -23.55
CA THR A 723 33.57 -8.27 -24.73
C THR A 723 32.64 -7.91 -25.90
N TRP A 724 33.20 -7.62 -27.08
CA TRP A 724 32.42 -7.25 -28.28
C TRP A 724 33.10 -7.71 -29.58
N ASN A 725 32.39 -7.60 -30.71
CA ASN A 725 32.79 -8.22 -31.97
C ASN A 725 32.84 -7.28 -33.21
N SER A 726 32.41 -6.02 -33.12
CA SER A 726 32.25 -5.15 -34.31
C SER A 726 33.57 -4.55 -34.85
N GLY A 727 34.61 -4.43 -34.04
CA GLY A 727 35.90 -3.83 -34.43
C GLY A 727 36.84 -3.55 -33.24
N PRO A 728 38.10 -3.11 -33.50
CA PRO A 728 39.16 -2.95 -32.50
C PRO A 728 39.01 -1.72 -31.61
N SER A 729 37.90 -1.00 -31.71
CA SER A 729 37.51 0.10 -30.84
C SER A 729 36.08 -0.09 -30.33
N LEU A 730 35.79 0.48 -29.16
CA LEU A 730 34.46 0.49 -28.57
C LEU A 730 34.08 1.91 -28.18
N ASP A 731 33.12 2.47 -28.90
CA ASP A 731 32.49 3.73 -28.52
C ASP A 731 31.47 3.50 -27.41
N LEU A 732 31.56 4.29 -26.35
CA LEU A 732 30.66 4.23 -25.22
C LEU A 732 30.39 5.61 -24.62
N SER A 733 29.23 5.73 -23.97
CA SER A 733 28.92 6.88 -23.11
C SER A 733 29.10 6.47 -21.66
N LEU A 734 30.00 7.16 -20.97
CA LEU A 734 30.20 7.02 -19.53
C LEU A 734 29.40 8.10 -18.81
N ILE A 735 28.47 7.68 -17.97
CA ILE A 735 27.49 8.54 -17.32
C ILE A 735 27.62 8.41 -15.80
N GLY A 736 27.70 9.54 -15.10
CA GLY A 736 27.66 9.58 -13.64
C GLY A 736 26.36 10.21 -13.16
N ILE A 737 25.62 9.51 -12.30
CA ILE A 737 24.36 9.97 -11.72
C ILE A 737 24.59 10.17 -10.22
N THR A 738 24.44 11.40 -9.74
CA THR A 738 24.68 11.75 -8.33
C THR A 738 23.42 12.37 -7.73
N PRO A 739 23.04 12.03 -6.49
CA PRO A 739 21.94 12.71 -5.81
C PRO A 739 22.19 14.21 -5.66
N LYS A 740 21.11 14.99 -5.63
CA LYS A 740 21.06 16.46 -5.57
C LYS A 740 21.47 17.14 -6.88
N VAL A 741 21.04 18.39 -7.03
CA VAL A 741 21.47 19.30 -8.09
C VAL A 741 22.59 20.22 -7.59
N PRO A 742 23.38 20.85 -8.48
CA PRO A 742 24.45 21.76 -8.09
C PRO A 742 23.94 23.00 -7.33
N SER A 743 24.78 23.60 -6.50
CA SER A 743 24.42 24.77 -5.68
C SER A 743 24.03 26.00 -6.52
N GLN A 744 24.47 26.08 -7.77
CA GLN A 744 24.03 27.10 -8.73
C GLN A 744 22.50 27.07 -8.95
N LEU A 745 21.84 25.94 -8.69
CA LEU A 745 20.39 25.77 -8.81
C LEU A 745 19.65 25.88 -7.46
N ASP A 746 20.31 26.32 -6.38
CA ASP A 746 19.65 26.48 -5.07
C ASP A 746 18.49 27.47 -5.12
N ALA A 747 18.57 28.52 -5.96
CA ALA A 747 17.45 29.44 -6.18
C ALA A 747 16.24 28.73 -6.82
N LEU A 748 16.47 27.83 -7.78
CA LEU A 748 15.40 27.05 -8.42
C LEU A 748 14.76 26.07 -7.41
N ARG A 749 15.57 25.41 -6.58
CA ARG A 749 15.08 24.56 -5.49
C ARG A 749 14.25 25.36 -4.49
N ALA A 750 14.73 26.54 -4.10
CA ALA A 750 14.00 27.43 -3.21
C ALA A 750 12.67 27.87 -3.83
N ASN A 751 12.64 28.16 -5.13
CA ASN A 751 11.39 28.48 -5.85
C ASN A 751 10.42 27.30 -5.89
N ARG A 752 10.89 26.06 -6.10
CA ARG A 752 10.04 24.86 -5.97
C ARG A 752 9.45 24.78 -4.57
N ASN A 753 10.25 25.01 -3.53
CA ASN A 753 9.79 24.91 -2.14
C ASN A 753 8.83 26.06 -1.73
N GLN A 754 8.67 27.11 -2.55
CA GLN A 754 7.68 28.17 -2.34
C GLN A 754 6.30 27.85 -2.93
N VAL A 755 6.21 26.83 -3.79
CA VAL A 755 4.94 26.23 -4.21
C VAL A 755 4.72 24.95 -3.40
N PRO A 756 3.47 24.44 -3.28
CA PRO A 756 3.19 23.18 -2.58
C PRO A 756 3.72 21.98 -3.41
N ALA A 757 5.04 21.84 -3.49
CA ALA A 757 5.75 20.81 -4.23
C ALA A 757 7.02 20.37 -3.53
N CYS A 758 7.40 19.11 -3.71
CA CYS A 758 8.60 18.52 -3.13
C CYS A 758 9.25 17.52 -4.10
N PRO A 759 10.53 17.18 -3.92
CA PRO A 759 11.10 16.03 -4.62
C PRO A 759 10.40 14.74 -4.13
N ALA A 760 10.38 13.72 -4.97
CA ALA A 760 9.82 12.41 -4.66
C ALA A 760 10.64 11.27 -5.29
N HIS A 761 10.56 10.08 -4.70
CA HIS A 761 11.26 8.88 -5.19
C HIS A 761 12.77 9.13 -5.34
N ARG A 762 13.30 9.03 -6.57
CA ARG A 762 14.72 9.28 -6.89
C ARG A 762 15.21 10.69 -6.57
N GLY A 763 14.30 11.61 -6.28
CA GLY A 763 14.60 12.97 -5.87
C GLY A 763 15.31 13.80 -6.93
N ASP A 764 15.89 14.90 -6.46
CA ASP A 764 16.75 15.76 -7.28
C ASP A 764 18.06 15.05 -7.59
N ARG A 765 18.59 15.18 -8.81
CA ARG A 765 19.82 14.50 -9.24
C ARG A 765 20.60 15.27 -10.30
N SER A 766 21.89 14.96 -10.38
CA SER A 766 22.81 15.47 -11.39
C SER A 766 23.34 14.34 -12.25
N ILE A 767 23.34 14.55 -13.56
CA ILE A 767 23.81 13.61 -14.56
C ILE A 767 24.97 14.25 -15.32
N THR A 768 26.11 13.57 -15.31
CA THR A 768 27.27 13.92 -16.14
C THR A 768 27.44 12.90 -17.24
N LEU A 769 27.79 13.31 -18.44
CA LEU A 769 28.01 12.42 -19.57
C LEU A 769 29.33 12.73 -20.28
N ARG A 770 30.13 11.69 -20.50
CA ARG A 770 31.36 11.74 -21.30
C ARG A 770 31.33 10.64 -22.35
N GLN A 771 31.30 11.02 -23.62
CA GLN A 771 31.51 10.10 -24.73
C GLN A 771 33.00 9.78 -24.84
N MET A 772 33.34 8.51 -25.05
CA MET A 772 34.71 8.06 -25.19
C MET A 772 34.80 6.84 -26.10
N THR A 773 35.99 6.67 -26.68
CA THR A 773 36.35 5.51 -27.48
C THR A 773 37.44 4.75 -26.74
N LEU A 774 37.17 3.48 -26.41
CA LEU A 774 38.21 2.56 -25.99
C LEU A 774 38.90 2.03 -27.25
N SER A 775 40.17 2.36 -27.42
CA SER A 775 40.99 1.88 -28.53
C SER A 775 42.08 0.95 -28.03
N SER A 776 42.41 -0.07 -28.83
CA SER A 776 43.55 -0.93 -28.58
C SER A 776 44.84 -0.11 -28.43
N PRO A 777 45.62 -0.28 -27.35
CA PRO A 777 46.91 0.41 -27.20
C PRO A 777 47.98 -0.06 -28.20
N LEU A 778 47.71 -1.11 -28.97
CA LEU A 778 48.62 -1.67 -29.98
C LEU A 778 48.40 -1.14 -31.40
N PHE A 779 47.32 -0.38 -31.65
CA PHE A 779 46.94 0.08 -32.99
C PHE A 779 46.60 1.57 -33.03
#